data_AF-A0AAN9XN36-F1
#
_entry.id   AF-A0AAN9XN36-F1
#
_cell.length_a   1.000
_cell.length_b   1.000
_cell.length_c   1.000
_cell.angle_alpha   90.00
_cell.angle_beta   90.00
_cell.angle_gamma   90.00
#
_symmetry.space_group_name_H-M   'P 1'
#
loop_
_entity.id
_entity.type
_entity.pdbx_description
1 polymer ?
#
loop_
_entity_poly.entity_id
_entity_poly.type
_entity_poly.pdbx_seq_one_letter_code
_entity_poly.pdbx_strand_id
1 'polypeptide(L)'
;MLRKSLFLLHCLFLFFGYADPAPNCTRLSSLVDSESEFEMVQHQLRGSLQIKDDCSFRVSHFDMLPGSDVHWWGAMATDFDNLTAGFIVSNVGLNGTYKNTTFDVHFINNVSWSLINVLAVWDRSTASDFGHVILRKETPSTPPPTLFDNCKVLSNNFRLRWSLNVSEDSLEIGLEAATGITNYMAFGWANSSAEDSDLMIGADVAVAGFMEDGLPFMDDFFITKYSECLRSSDGIAQGVCPDSFYEGPDGVGLVNNSMLIYGHRKDGVSFVRYRWHLDKVDGKYDNPINYSANMKVIWALGPIKPPDTINPYYLPQNHGAESFGHLVLNVSENVNECTGPLDAEDKEDQGLIIADANVPLVVSSAPAMHYPDPPNPAKVLYINKKEAPVLRVERGVPVKFSIQAGHDISLYITSDPLGGNATVRNLTETIYAGGPDAHGVQASPMELVWAPDRKTPDHVYYHSLYHQKMGWRVEVVDGGLSDMYNNSVNLDDQQVAFFWTLSKDSISIAARGEKKSGYLALGFGTGMVNSYAYVGWIDDSGLGHVNTYWIDAKDALSIHRTQENLTHVRCKTENGIITLEFTRPLDPSCRREKRVECKNIIDPTTPLKVVWAMGSKWTNNHLTDRNMHSSTSNRPILVHLKRGSAEAEQDLLPVLAVHGFMMFVAWGILLPGGILAARYLKHLKGDGWYRIHVYLQYSGLVIVLLALLFAVAELRGFYVSSTHVKFGFTTILLACIQPVNAFLRPQKPSNGEQASFKRVIWEYFHAIVGRCTIAVGIAALFTGMKHLGDRYDVENIHGLGWAMAIWFIVGALIVIYLEYRERQRIRKQISGRSNWVLDNLEEDDSVDLLHPIRTSADKELQPSVRMEIQLEPLNRIKLHSEFL
;
A
#
# COMPACT_ATOMS: atom_id res chain seq x y z
N MET A 1 -25.10 45.98 -35.03
CA MET A 1 -25.90 44.78 -34.69
C MET A 1 -26.66 44.27 -35.92
N LEU A 2 -26.00 43.66 -36.91
CA LEU A 2 -26.71 43.17 -38.12
C LEU A 2 -25.97 42.07 -38.91
N ARG A 3 -25.12 41.27 -38.24
CA ARG A 3 -24.36 40.18 -38.87
C ARG A 3 -24.24 38.90 -38.03
N LYS A 4 -25.04 38.75 -36.97
CA LYS A 4 -25.09 37.54 -36.12
C LYS A 4 -26.42 36.78 -36.17
N SER A 5 -27.52 37.37 -36.67
CA SER A 5 -28.82 36.69 -36.76
C SER A 5 -28.95 35.71 -37.93
N LEU A 6 -28.10 35.79 -38.96
CA LEU A 6 -28.21 34.90 -40.13
C LEU A 6 -27.64 33.50 -39.89
N PHE A 7 -26.80 33.31 -38.86
CA PHE A 7 -26.18 32.01 -38.55
C PHE A 7 -27.05 31.13 -37.62
N LEU A 8 -28.04 31.69 -36.92
CA LEU A 8 -28.98 30.90 -36.10
C LEU A 8 -30.12 30.27 -36.92
N LEU A 9 -30.41 30.76 -38.13
CA LEU A 9 -31.52 30.25 -38.95
C LEU A 9 -31.14 29.05 -39.85
N HIS A 10 -29.86 28.67 -39.90
CA HIS A 10 -29.38 27.52 -40.70
C HIS A 10 -29.10 26.26 -39.89
N CYS A 11 -29.02 26.33 -38.55
CA CYS A 11 -28.92 25.14 -37.70
C CYS A 11 -30.28 24.55 -37.28
N LEU A 12 -31.40 25.22 -37.59
CA LEU A 12 -32.75 24.78 -37.26
C LEU A 12 -33.42 23.89 -38.33
N PHE A 13 -32.75 23.62 -39.45
CA PHE A 13 -33.26 22.79 -40.56
C PHE A 13 -32.47 21.49 -40.80
N LEU A 14 -31.53 21.14 -39.92
CA LEU A 14 -30.74 19.88 -40.00
C LEU A 14 -31.12 18.85 -38.91
N PHE A 15 -32.22 19.07 -38.20
CA PHE A 15 -32.82 18.11 -37.24
C PHE A 15 -34.19 17.58 -37.68
N PHE A 16 -34.56 17.74 -38.95
CA PHE A 16 -35.42 16.74 -39.58
C PHE A 16 -34.52 15.56 -39.97
N GLY A 17 -34.36 14.62 -39.03
CA GLY A 17 -33.94 13.28 -39.41
C GLY A 17 -34.89 12.79 -40.51
N TYR A 18 -34.33 12.22 -41.56
CA TYR A 18 -35.13 11.44 -42.51
C TYR A 18 -35.76 10.30 -41.71
N ALA A 19 -37.03 10.48 -41.33
CA ALA A 19 -37.88 9.35 -41.04
C ALA A 19 -38.06 8.64 -42.38
N ASP A 20 -37.32 7.54 -42.57
CA ASP A 20 -37.63 6.62 -43.66
C ASP A 20 -39.13 6.33 -43.61
N PRO A 21 -39.84 6.33 -44.76
CA PRO A 21 -41.26 6.01 -44.77
C PRO A 21 -41.40 4.61 -44.15
N ALA A 22 -42.17 4.53 -43.06
CA ALA A 22 -42.38 3.29 -42.34
C ALA A 22 -42.72 2.18 -43.35
N PRO A 23 -42.04 1.01 -43.29
CA PRO A 23 -42.34 -0.09 -44.19
C PRO A 23 -43.85 -0.38 -44.13
N ASN A 24 -44.46 -0.67 -45.29
CA ASN A 24 -45.87 -1.05 -45.37
C ASN A 24 -46.07 -2.42 -44.70
N CYS A 25 -46.18 -2.40 -43.39
CA CYS A 25 -46.24 -3.59 -42.57
C CYS A 25 -47.61 -4.23 -42.68
N THR A 26 -47.59 -5.51 -43.03
CA THR A 26 -48.79 -6.32 -43.18
C THR A 26 -49.33 -6.70 -41.80
N ARG A 27 -50.59 -7.18 -41.77
CA ARG A 27 -51.22 -7.76 -40.57
C ARG A 27 -51.69 -9.17 -40.91
N LEU A 28 -50.74 -10.03 -41.30
CA LEU A 28 -50.98 -11.39 -41.80
C LEU A 28 -50.58 -12.48 -40.79
N SER A 29 -49.74 -12.17 -39.81
CA SER A 29 -49.41 -13.08 -38.70
C SER A 29 -50.63 -13.35 -37.82
N SER A 30 -50.81 -14.62 -37.42
CA SER A 30 -51.82 -15.03 -36.45
C SER A 30 -51.57 -14.53 -35.02
N LEU A 31 -50.44 -13.85 -34.79
CA LEU A 31 -50.06 -13.24 -33.51
C LEU A 31 -50.45 -11.76 -33.43
N VAL A 32 -50.98 -11.15 -34.49
CA VAL A 32 -51.41 -9.74 -34.45
C VAL A 32 -52.57 -9.58 -33.46
N ASP A 33 -52.53 -8.48 -32.70
CA ASP A 33 -53.44 -8.16 -31.60
C ASP A 33 -53.38 -9.13 -30.39
N SER A 34 -52.40 -10.06 -30.34
CA SER A 34 -52.12 -10.85 -29.13
C SER A 34 -51.39 -10.01 -28.07
N GLU A 35 -51.82 -10.14 -26.81
CA GLU A 35 -51.16 -9.58 -25.64
C GLU A 35 -50.54 -10.69 -24.77
N SER A 36 -49.41 -10.42 -24.12
CA SER A 36 -48.69 -11.38 -23.28
C SER A 36 -47.80 -10.66 -22.26
N GLU A 37 -47.71 -11.18 -21.04
CA GLU A 37 -46.82 -10.63 -20.00
C GLU A 37 -45.39 -11.17 -20.14
N PHE A 38 -44.40 -10.35 -19.78
CA PHE A 38 -43.01 -10.82 -19.68
C PHE A 38 -42.82 -11.72 -18.46
N GLU A 39 -42.16 -12.85 -18.67
CA GLU A 39 -41.62 -13.67 -17.59
C GLU A 39 -40.32 -13.03 -17.09
N MET A 40 -40.32 -12.53 -15.85
CA MET A 40 -39.14 -11.97 -15.21
C MET A 40 -38.08 -13.05 -15.01
N VAL A 41 -36.86 -12.84 -15.49
CA VAL A 41 -35.72 -13.74 -15.24
C VAL A 41 -34.66 -13.06 -14.37
N GLN A 42 -34.28 -11.81 -14.70
CA GLN A 42 -33.35 -10.95 -13.94
C GLN A 42 -33.68 -9.46 -14.14
N HIS A 43 -32.86 -8.58 -13.56
CA HIS A 43 -32.94 -7.12 -13.66
C HIS A 43 -34.33 -6.54 -13.33
N GLN A 44 -35.08 -7.26 -12.49
CA GLN A 44 -36.46 -6.93 -12.09
C GLN A 44 -37.38 -6.58 -13.27
N LEU A 45 -37.19 -7.22 -14.43
CA LEU A 45 -37.95 -6.94 -15.65
C LEU A 45 -39.45 -7.25 -15.48
N ARG A 46 -40.31 -6.27 -15.82
CA ARG A 46 -41.78 -6.43 -15.90
C ARG A 46 -42.39 -5.61 -17.03
N GLY A 47 -43.58 -6.01 -17.46
CA GLY A 47 -44.42 -5.29 -18.43
C GLY A 47 -45.26 -6.24 -19.27
N SER A 48 -46.12 -5.67 -20.12
CA SER A 48 -46.90 -6.40 -21.12
C SER A 48 -46.42 -6.10 -22.55
N LEU A 49 -46.52 -7.10 -23.41
CA LEU A 49 -46.20 -7.07 -24.84
C LEU A 49 -47.51 -7.20 -25.63
N GLN A 50 -47.79 -6.27 -26.53
CA GLN A 50 -48.91 -6.34 -27.47
C GLN A 50 -48.39 -6.26 -28.92
N ILE A 51 -48.65 -7.29 -29.73
CA ILE A 51 -48.21 -7.31 -31.13
C ILE A 51 -49.19 -6.49 -32.00
N LYS A 52 -48.66 -5.51 -32.75
CA LYS A 52 -49.48 -4.56 -33.52
C LYS A 52 -49.63 -4.94 -34.99
N ASP A 53 -48.55 -5.39 -35.60
CA ASP A 53 -48.48 -5.77 -37.01
C ASP A 53 -47.27 -6.70 -37.23
N ASP A 54 -47.00 -7.08 -38.49
CA ASP A 54 -45.95 -8.04 -38.82
C ASP A 54 -44.51 -7.50 -38.61
N CYS A 55 -44.35 -6.22 -38.27
CA CYS A 55 -43.06 -5.54 -38.05
C CYS A 55 -42.91 -4.89 -36.68
N SER A 56 -43.96 -4.81 -35.85
CA SER A 56 -43.94 -3.98 -34.65
C SER A 56 -44.80 -4.50 -33.51
N PHE A 57 -44.37 -4.13 -32.31
CA PHE A 57 -45.05 -4.42 -31.05
C PHE A 57 -45.03 -3.19 -30.14
N ARG A 58 -46.01 -3.13 -29.25
CA ARG A 58 -46.07 -2.20 -28.13
C ARG A 58 -45.59 -2.91 -26.88
N VAL A 59 -44.82 -2.21 -26.06
CA VAL A 59 -44.52 -2.60 -24.69
C VAL A 59 -45.21 -1.60 -23.77
N SER A 60 -45.91 -2.10 -22.75
CA SER A 60 -46.63 -1.31 -21.75
C SER A 60 -46.16 -1.66 -20.34
N HIS A 61 -46.26 -0.71 -19.42
CA HIS A 61 -45.86 -0.87 -18.01
C HIS A 61 -44.42 -1.41 -17.82
N PHE A 62 -43.50 -1.04 -18.72
CA PHE A 62 -42.16 -1.59 -18.76
C PHE A 62 -41.27 -1.02 -17.64
N ASP A 63 -40.85 -1.92 -16.75
CA ASP A 63 -39.92 -1.73 -15.63
C ASP A 63 -38.68 -2.60 -15.88
N MET A 64 -37.48 -2.04 -15.71
CA MET A 64 -36.22 -2.79 -15.86
C MET A 64 -35.02 -2.05 -15.26
N LEU A 65 -34.11 -2.77 -14.62
CA LEU A 65 -32.79 -2.26 -14.21
C LEU A 65 -31.80 -2.27 -15.38
N PRO A 66 -30.85 -1.31 -15.46
CA PRO A 66 -29.95 -1.16 -16.60
C PRO A 66 -28.96 -2.33 -16.71
N GLY A 67 -28.67 -2.76 -17.94
CA GLY A 67 -27.57 -3.68 -18.28
C GLY A 67 -26.48 -3.00 -19.12
N SER A 68 -25.57 -3.78 -19.69
CA SER A 68 -24.39 -3.29 -20.42
C SER A 68 -24.63 -3.14 -21.93
N ASP A 69 -25.05 -4.21 -22.62
CA ASP A 69 -25.37 -4.21 -24.06
C ASP A 69 -26.70 -4.95 -24.30
N VAL A 70 -27.80 -4.30 -23.90
CA VAL A 70 -29.13 -4.92 -23.80
C VAL A 70 -29.96 -4.64 -25.05
N HIS A 71 -30.50 -5.69 -25.67
CA HIS A 71 -31.28 -5.62 -26.91
C HIS A 71 -32.56 -6.45 -26.87
N TRP A 72 -33.51 -6.08 -27.74
CA TRP A 72 -34.61 -6.95 -28.11
C TRP A 72 -34.08 -8.14 -28.92
N TRP A 73 -34.36 -9.35 -28.48
CA TRP A 73 -33.68 -10.57 -28.93
C TRP A 73 -34.67 -11.66 -29.32
N GLY A 74 -34.48 -12.25 -30.50
CA GLY A 74 -35.33 -13.29 -31.06
C GLY A 74 -34.67 -14.65 -30.96
N ALA A 75 -35.38 -15.63 -30.39
CA ALA A 75 -34.93 -17.00 -30.26
C ALA A 75 -36.04 -18.02 -30.60
N MET A 76 -35.62 -19.27 -30.81
CA MET A 76 -36.51 -20.38 -31.17
C MET A 76 -37.09 -21.13 -29.96
N ALA A 77 -36.42 -21.05 -28.81
CA ALA A 77 -36.81 -21.66 -27.53
C ALA A 77 -36.08 -20.95 -26.38
N THR A 78 -36.42 -21.30 -25.13
CA THR A 78 -35.90 -20.67 -23.90
C THR A 78 -34.69 -21.39 -23.30
N ASP A 79 -34.20 -22.46 -23.92
CA ASP A 79 -32.98 -23.14 -23.48
C ASP A 79 -31.71 -22.36 -23.85
N PHE A 80 -30.61 -22.69 -23.17
CA PHE A 80 -29.31 -22.04 -23.30
C PHE A 80 -28.80 -21.98 -24.75
N ASP A 81 -28.88 -23.09 -25.49
CA ASP A 81 -28.35 -23.16 -26.86
C ASP A 81 -29.18 -22.31 -27.83
N ASN A 82 -30.51 -22.33 -27.72
CA ASN A 82 -31.39 -21.52 -28.58
C ASN A 82 -31.36 -20.03 -28.25
N LEU A 83 -31.26 -19.64 -26.97
CA LEU A 83 -31.13 -18.23 -26.58
C LEU A 83 -29.78 -17.65 -27.01
N THR A 84 -28.67 -18.36 -26.76
CA THR A 84 -27.33 -17.88 -27.17
C THR A 84 -27.14 -17.84 -28.69
N ALA A 85 -27.87 -18.68 -29.45
CA ALA A 85 -27.90 -18.67 -30.91
C ALA A 85 -28.92 -17.69 -31.55
N GLY A 86 -29.61 -16.87 -30.74
CA GLY A 86 -30.60 -15.90 -31.21
C GLY A 86 -30.01 -14.69 -31.95
N PHE A 87 -30.85 -13.68 -32.19
CA PHE A 87 -30.48 -12.50 -32.97
C PHE A 87 -31.18 -11.22 -32.52
N ILE A 88 -30.57 -10.06 -32.83
CA ILE A 88 -31.15 -8.74 -32.54
C ILE A 88 -32.38 -8.50 -33.44
N VAL A 89 -33.49 -8.13 -32.81
CA VAL A 89 -34.79 -7.91 -33.45
C VAL A 89 -35.04 -6.43 -33.78
N SER A 90 -34.53 -5.51 -32.97
CA SER A 90 -34.71 -4.05 -33.14
C SER A 90 -33.40 -3.27 -32.98
N ASN A 91 -33.27 -2.13 -33.66
CA ASN A 91 -32.17 -1.18 -33.45
C ASN A 91 -32.28 -0.39 -32.14
N VAL A 92 -33.40 -0.51 -31.40
CA VAL A 92 -33.62 0.17 -30.11
C VAL A 92 -32.98 -0.66 -29.00
N GLY A 93 -31.83 -0.22 -28.49
CA GLY A 93 -31.19 -0.79 -27.30
C GLY A 93 -31.86 -0.35 -26.00
N LEU A 94 -31.63 -1.11 -24.92
CA LEU A 94 -32.33 -1.01 -23.64
C LEU A 94 -31.40 -0.75 -22.44
N ASN A 95 -30.28 -0.05 -22.63
CA ASN A 95 -29.24 0.10 -21.60
C ASN A 95 -29.61 1.04 -20.42
N GLY A 96 -30.84 1.53 -20.35
CA GLY A 96 -31.31 2.47 -19.31
C GLY A 96 -32.13 1.79 -18.20
N THR A 97 -32.40 2.53 -17.12
CA THR A 97 -33.44 2.15 -16.15
C THR A 97 -34.81 2.54 -16.70
N TYR A 98 -35.74 1.60 -16.78
CA TYR A 98 -37.12 1.85 -17.19
C TYR A 98 -38.04 1.82 -15.96
N LYS A 99 -38.98 2.78 -15.90
CA LYS A 99 -39.94 2.94 -14.78
C LYS A 99 -41.33 3.24 -15.34
N ASN A 100 -42.19 2.23 -15.35
CA ASN A 100 -43.55 2.23 -15.86
C ASN A 100 -43.66 2.91 -17.24
N THR A 101 -42.76 2.52 -18.15
CA THR A 101 -42.67 3.14 -19.49
C THR A 101 -43.54 2.41 -20.50
N THR A 102 -43.99 3.12 -21.53
CA THR A 102 -44.79 2.54 -22.62
C THR A 102 -44.31 3.11 -23.94
N PHE A 103 -43.93 2.24 -24.87
CA PHE A 103 -43.38 2.64 -26.17
C PHE A 103 -43.61 1.56 -27.24
N ASP A 104 -43.47 1.96 -28.49
CA ASP A 104 -43.61 1.09 -29.66
C ASP A 104 -42.22 0.75 -30.21
N VAL A 105 -42.01 -0.53 -30.56
CA VAL A 105 -40.75 -1.08 -31.05
C VAL A 105 -40.95 -1.63 -32.46
N HIS A 106 -40.05 -1.26 -33.36
CA HIS A 106 -40.06 -1.70 -34.76
C HIS A 106 -38.89 -2.65 -35.05
N PHE A 107 -39.15 -3.65 -35.89
CA PHE A 107 -38.18 -4.62 -36.35
C PHE A 107 -37.13 -4.03 -37.29
N ILE A 108 -35.95 -4.65 -37.31
CA ILE A 108 -34.94 -4.45 -38.36
C ILE A 108 -35.42 -5.12 -39.66
N ASN A 109 -35.07 -4.54 -40.80
CA ASN A 109 -35.32 -5.13 -42.12
C ASN A 109 -34.85 -6.59 -42.18
N ASN A 110 -35.70 -7.47 -42.73
CA ASN A 110 -35.56 -8.94 -42.82
C ASN A 110 -35.90 -9.74 -41.55
N VAL A 111 -36.32 -9.12 -40.44
CA VAL A 111 -36.89 -9.83 -39.28
C VAL A 111 -38.41 -9.95 -39.44
N SER A 112 -38.98 -11.09 -39.02
CA SER A 112 -40.44 -11.29 -38.95
C SER A 112 -40.81 -12.26 -37.83
N TRP A 113 -42.07 -12.19 -37.36
CA TRP A 113 -42.61 -13.11 -36.34
C TRP A 113 -42.54 -14.59 -36.73
N SER A 114 -42.30 -14.94 -38.01
CA SER A 114 -42.12 -16.34 -38.42
C SER A 114 -40.86 -16.97 -37.82
N LEU A 115 -39.82 -16.16 -37.56
CA LEU A 115 -38.50 -16.55 -37.06
C LEU A 115 -38.36 -16.47 -35.53
N ILE A 116 -39.40 -16.00 -34.84
CA ILE A 116 -39.38 -15.73 -33.40
C ILE A 116 -40.45 -16.57 -32.72
N ASN A 117 -40.03 -17.47 -31.82
CA ASN A 117 -40.91 -18.16 -30.88
C ASN A 117 -40.82 -17.53 -29.49
N VAL A 118 -39.63 -17.04 -29.13
CA VAL A 118 -39.32 -16.37 -27.86
C VAL A 118 -38.76 -14.99 -28.18
N LEU A 119 -39.39 -13.95 -27.62
CA LEU A 119 -38.87 -12.58 -27.65
C LEU A 119 -38.31 -12.26 -26.26
N ALA A 120 -37.00 -12.15 -26.14
CA ALA A 120 -36.28 -11.88 -24.90
C ALA A 120 -35.72 -10.45 -24.85
N VAL A 121 -35.42 -9.99 -23.65
CA VAL A 121 -34.57 -8.83 -23.39
C VAL A 121 -33.22 -9.34 -22.91
N TRP A 122 -32.19 -9.13 -23.73
CA TRP A 122 -30.95 -9.90 -23.65
C TRP A 122 -29.72 -9.00 -23.56
N ASP A 123 -28.87 -9.22 -22.55
CA ASP A 123 -27.55 -8.59 -22.48
C ASP A 123 -26.52 -9.42 -23.23
N ARG A 124 -25.95 -8.85 -24.29
CA ARG A 124 -24.96 -9.52 -25.14
C ARG A 124 -23.57 -9.63 -24.50
N SER A 125 -23.27 -8.83 -23.48
CA SER A 125 -21.95 -8.82 -22.81
C SER A 125 -21.77 -10.03 -21.89
N THR A 126 -22.84 -10.42 -21.20
CA THR A 126 -22.90 -11.55 -20.25
C THR A 126 -23.77 -12.71 -20.78
N ALA A 127 -24.29 -12.61 -22.01
CA ALA A 127 -25.20 -13.58 -22.62
C ALA A 127 -26.35 -13.97 -21.68
N SER A 128 -27.03 -12.94 -21.16
CA SER A 128 -28.00 -13.08 -20.07
C SER A 128 -29.41 -12.71 -20.51
N ASP A 129 -30.39 -13.49 -20.06
CA ASP A 129 -31.80 -13.20 -20.26
C ASP A 129 -32.37 -12.44 -19.05
N PHE A 130 -32.81 -11.20 -19.27
CA PHE A 130 -33.48 -10.42 -18.22
C PHE A 130 -34.96 -10.82 -18.12
N GLY A 131 -35.54 -11.35 -19.19
CA GLY A 131 -36.92 -11.79 -19.22
C GLY A 131 -37.48 -11.84 -20.64
N HIS A 132 -38.46 -12.71 -20.85
CA HIS A 132 -38.92 -13.05 -22.19
C HIS A 132 -40.42 -13.31 -22.27
N VAL A 133 -40.93 -13.35 -23.51
CA VAL A 133 -42.30 -13.76 -23.85
C VAL A 133 -42.24 -14.94 -24.82
N ILE A 134 -43.00 -15.99 -24.51
CA ILE A 134 -43.18 -17.17 -25.39
C ILE A 134 -44.44 -16.97 -26.23
N LEU A 135 -44.27 -16.71 -27.54
CA LEU A 135 -45.33 -16.27 -28.44
C LEU A 135 -46.23 -17.40 -28.96
N ARG A 136 -45.74 -18.64 -28.97
CA ARG A 136 -46.43 -19.81 -29.55
C ARG A 136 -46.61 -20.91 -28.50
N LYS A 137 -47.37 -20.61 -27.45
CA LYS A 137 -47.65 -21.54 -26.34
C LYS A 137 -48.76 -22.51 -26.73
N GLU A 138 -48.53 -23.82 -26.58
CA GLU A 138 -49.55 -24.86 -26.86
C GLU A 138 -50.68 -24.89 -25.82
N THR A 139 -50.49 -24.23 -24.68
CA THR A 139 -51.47 -24.10 -23.59
C THR A 139 -51.60 -22.64 -23.16
N PRO A 140 -52.81 -22.15 -22.82
CA PRO A 140 -52.98 -20.82 -22.25
C PRO A 140 -52.22 -20.73 -20.92
N SER A 141 -51.34 -19.76 -20.80
CA SER A 141 -50.60 -19.52 -19.55
C SER A 141 -51.49 -18.91 -18.49
N THR A 142 -51.40 -19.44 -17.27
CA THR A 142 -51.72 -18.65 -16.07
C THR A 142 -50.92 -17.36 -16.07
N PRO A 143 -51.48 -16.22 -15.63
CA PRO A 143 -50.72 -14.96 -15.53
C PRO A 143 -49.51 -15.14 -14.59
N PRO A 144 -48.44 -14.35 -14.75
CA PRO A 144 -47.27 -14.44 -13.88
C PRO A 144 -47.66 -14.31 -12.40
N PRO A 145 -47.12 -15.16 -11.50
CA PRO A 145 -47.50 -15.14 -10.07
C PRO A 145 -47.05 -13.86 -9.34
N THR A 146 -46.33 -12.95 -10.01
CA THR A 146 -45.95 -11.62 -9.53
C THR A 146 -46.95 -10.51 -9.89
N LEU A 147 -48.02 -10.83 -10.63
CA LEU A 147 -49.04 -9.86 -11.05
C LEU A 147 -50.11 -9.69 -9.96
N PHE A 148 -50.45 -8.44 -9.65
CA PHE A 148 -51.48 -8.02 -8.69
C PHE A 148 -52.16 -6.75 -9.18
N ASP A 149 -53.39 -6.52 -8.73
CA ASP A 149 -54.18 -5.33 -9.08
C ASP A 149 -53.66 -4.07 -8.39
N ASN A 150 -53.15 -4.22 -7.16
CA ASN A 150 -52.75 -3.12 -6.29
C ASN A 150 -51.31 -3.23 -5.80
N CYS A 151 -50.70 -2.07 -5.51
CA CYS A 151 -49.41 -1.98 -4.84
C CYS A 151 -49.25 -0.68 -4.03
N LYS A 152 -48.72 -0.81 -2.81
CA LYS A 152 -48.42 0.27 -1.85
C LYS A 152 -46.94 0.23 -1.49
N VAL A 153 -46.29 1.39 -1.40
CA VAL A 153 -44.90 1.48 -0.90
C VAL A 153 -44.94 1.57 0.63
N LEU A 154 -44.32 0.62 1.32
CA LEU A 154 -44.23 0.59 2.79
C LEU A 154 -42.99 1.34 3.27
N SER A 155 -41.86 1.11 2.60
CA SER A 155 -40.59 1.82 2.75
C SER A 155 -39.86 1.86 1.40
N ASN A 156 -38.72 2.56 1.31
CA ASN A 156 -37.92 2.63 0.08
C ASN A 156 -37.60 1.24 -0.52
N ASN A 157 -37.41 0.24 0.36
CA ASN A 157 -36.97 -1.10 0.01
C ASN A 157 -38.06 -2.17 0.26
N PHE A 158 -39.29 -1.79 0.65
CA PHE A 158 -40.38 -2.73 0.95
C PHE A 158 -41.71 -2.27 0.36
N ARG A 159 -42.38 -3.16 -0.36
CA ARG A 159 -43.64 -2.93 -1.05
C ARG A 159 -44.64 -4.03 -0.70
N LEU A 160 -45.90 -3.62 -0.56
CA LEU A 160 -47.06 -4.49 -0.42
C LEU A 160 -47.80 -4.55 -1.75
N ARG A 161 -48.13 -5.74 -2.24
CA ARG A 161 -49.01 -5.98 -3.39
C ARG A 161 -50.23 -6.76 -2.92
N TRP A 162 -51.41 -6.51 -3.52
CA TRP A 162 -52.58 -7.33 -3.23
C TRP A 162 -53.62 -7.38 -4.35
N SER A 163 -54.35 -8.50 -4.37
CA SER A 163 -55.51 -8.74 -5.23
C SER A 163 -56.65 -9.29 -4.38
N LEU A 164 -57.83 -8.68 -4.49
CA LEU A 164 -59.01 -9.04 -3.69
C LEU A 164 -60.03 -9.78 -4.55
N ASN A 165 -60.27 -11.06 -4.24
CA ASN A 165 -61.36 -11.83 -4.84
C ASN A 165 -62.44 -12.15 -3.80
N VAL A 166 -63.43 -11.24 -3.71
CA VAL A 166 -64.59 -11.38 -2.82
C VAL A 166 -65.44 -12.62 -3.15
N SER A 167 -65.42 -13.11 -4.39
CA SER A 167 -66.23 -14.28 -4.80
C SER A 167 -65.64 -15.63 -4.36
N GLU A 168 -64.34 -15.67 -4.05
CA GLU A 168 -63.61 -16.87 -3.60
C GLU A 168 -63.20 -16.81 -2.13
N ASP A 169 -63.67 -15.80 -1.37
CA ASP A 169 -63.26 -15.54 0.02
C ASP A 169 -61.72 -15.53 0.17
N SER A 170 -61.06 -14.75 -0.70
CA SER A 170 -59.59 -14.72 -0.76
C SER A 170 -59.02 -13.33 -1.02
N LEU A 171 -58.08 -12.94 -0.17
CA LEU A 171 -57.17 -11.82 -0.36
C LEU A 171 -55.78 -12.38 -0.62
N GLU A 172 -55.23 -12.17 -1.80
CA GLU A 172 -53.86 -12.58 -2.11
C GLU A 172 -52.90 -11.41 -1.88
N ILE A 173 -51.86 -11.65 -1.10
CA ILE A 173 -50.86 -10.65 -0.70
C ILE A 173 -49.51 -11.05 -1.29
N GLY A 174 -48.79 -10.07 -1.83
CA GLY A 174 -47.40 -10.18 -2.28
C GLY A 174 -46.51 -9.25 -1.47
N LEU A 175 -45.55 -9.79 -0.74
CA LEU A 175 -44.51 -9.03 -0.05
C LEU A 175 -43.27 -8.98 -0.94
N GLU A 176 -42.83 -7.76 -1.27
CA GLU A 176 -41.74 -7.47 -2.20
C GLU A 176 -40.69 -6.58 -1.53
N ALA A 177 -39.49 -7.11 -1.23
CA ALA A 177 -38.45 -6.35 -0.54
C ALA A 177 -37.04 -6.55 -1.10
N ALA A 178 -36.30 -5.45 -1.25
CA ALA A 178 -34.85 -5.44 -1.46
C ALA A 178 -34.16 -5.60 -0.09
N THR A 179 -33.89 -6.86 0.28
CA THR A 179 -33.42 -7.28 1.60
C THR A 179 -32.55 -8.54 1.46
N GLY A 180 -31.71 -8.87 2.45
CA GLY A 180 -30.89 -10.10 2.40
C GLY A 180 -31.72 -11.38 2.58
N ILE A 181 -31.20 -12.52 2.11
CA ILE A 181 -31.88 -13.83 2.22
C ILE A 181 -32.16 -14.26 3.67
N THR A 182 -31.33 -13.81 4.63
CA THR A 182 -31.46 -14.08 6.06
C THR A 182 -32.48 -13.19 6.78
N ASN A 183 -33.28 -12.41 6.04
CA ASN A 183 -34.27 -11.49 6.61
C ASN A 183 -35.69 -11.94 6.30
N TYR A 184 -36.59 -11.76 7.28
CA TYR A 184 -38.02 -11.91 7.11
C TYR A 184 -38.67 -10.63 6.57
N MET A 185 -39.84 -10.81 5.96
CA MET A 185 -40.81 -9.79 5.61
C MET A 185 -42.09 -10.07 6.38
N ALA A 186 -42.50 -9.18 7.27
CA ALA A 186 -43.70 -9.33 8.07
C ALA A 186 -44.75 -8.27 7.68
N PHE A 187 -46.00 -8.69 7.60
CA PHE A 187 -47.14 -7.82 7.31
C PHE A 187 -48.40 -8.36 7.99
N GLY A 188 -49.17 -7.48 8.63
CA GLY A 188 -50.29 -7.91 9.45
C GLY A 188 -51.27 -6.81 9.85
N TRP A 189 -52.36 -7.24 10.45
CA TRP A 189 -53.46 -6.42 10.90
C TRP A 189 -53.34 -6.12 12.38
N ALA A 190 -53.34 -4.83 12.73
CA ALA A 190 -53.38 -4.41 14.12
C ALA A 190 -54.82 -4.56 14.66
N ASN A 191 -54.93 -4.86 15.96
CA ASN A 191 -56.23 -4.91 16.63
C ASN A 191 -56.97 -3.57 16.45
N SER A 192 -58.22 -3.62 15.99
CA SER A 192 -59.07 -2.45 15.76
C SER A 192 -59.26 -1.52 16.98
N SER A 193 -59.03 -2.03 18.20
CA SER A 193 -59.12 -1.27 19.46
C SER A 193 -57.77 -0.70 19.95
N ALA A 194 -56.66 -0.93 19.25
CA ALA A 194 -55.33 -0.50 19.67
C ALA A 194 -55.08 1.00 19.45
N GLU A 195 -54.43 1.64 20.43
CA GLU A 195 -53.86 2.99 20.30
C GLU A 195 -52.64 2.98 19.37
N ASP A 196 -52.34 4.12 18.74
CA ASP A 196 -51.23 4.24 17.75
C ASP A 196 -49.83 3.99 18.36
N SER A 197 -49.75 3.96 19.69
CA SER A 197 -48.56 3.67 20.50
C SER A 197 -48.30 2.16 20.74
N ASP A 198 -49.30 1.29 20.52
CA ASP A 198 -49.23 -0.14 20.88
C ASP A 198 -49.92 -1.04 19.83
N LEU A 199 -49.64 -0.77 18.54
CA LEU A 199 -50.27 -1.47 17.40
C LEU A 199 -49.78 -2.91 17.20
N MET A 200 -48.73 -3.36 17.90
CA MET A 200 -48.22 -4.74 17.78
C MET A 200 -48.92 -5.72 18.72
N ILE A 201 -49.33 -5.32 19.93
CA ILE A 201 -49.97 -6.27 20.85
C ILE A 201 -51.39 -6.60 20.38
N GLY A 202 -51.68 -7.89 20.20
CA GLY A 202 -52.92 -8.38 19.61
C GLY A 202 -52.99 -8.23 18.09
N ALA A 203 -51.85 -7.98 17.43
CA ALA A 203 -51.76 -8.02 15.98
C ALA A 203 -51.62 -9.47 15.47
N ASP A 204 -52.17 -9.64 14.28
CA ASP A 204 -52.24 -10.88 13.50
C ASP A 204 -51.37 -10.66 12.24
N VAL A 205 -50.31 -11.45 12.07
CA VAL A 205 -49.16 -11.11 11.20
C VAL A 205 -48.62 -12.33 10.46
N ALA A 206 -48.68 -12.30 9.13
CA ALA A 206 -47.93 -13.24 8.31
C ALA A 206 -46.44 -12.85 8.29
N VAL A 207 -45.57 -13.82 8.59
CA VAL A 207 -44.10 -13.69 8.52
C VAL A 207 -43.59 -14.58 7.39
N ALA A 208 -43.09 -13.95 6.33
CA ALA A 208 -42.57 -14.61 5.14
C ALA A 208 -41.05 -14.45 5.01
N GLY A 209 -40.39 -15.37 4.31
CA GLY A 209 -38.96 -15.28 4.06
C GLY A 209 -38.45 -16.42 3.19
N PHE A 210 -37.14 -16.64 3.23
CA PHE A 210 -36.46 -17.73 2.52
C PHE A 210 -35.62 -18.56 3.50
N MET A 211 -35.60 -19.87 3.29
CA MET A 211 -34.77 -20.82 4.01
C MET A 211 -33.32 -20.82 3.49
N GLU A 212 -32.40 -21.48 4.20
CA GLU A 212 -30.98 -21.54 3.83
C GLU A 212 -30.72 -22.24 2.48
N ASP A 213 -31.66 -23.04 2.00
CA ASP A 213 -31.63 -23.72 0.70
C ASP A 213 -32.30 -22.92 -0.44
N GLY A 214 -32.81 -21.71 -0.13
CA GLY A 214 -33.48 -20.84 -1.09
C GLY A 214 -34.98 -21.10 -1.26
N LEU A 215 -35.58 -22.03 -0.51
CA LEU A 215 -37.03 -22.25 -0.56
C LEU A 215 -37.79 -21.14 0.19
N PRO A 216 -38.90 -20.60 -0.37
CA PRO A 216 -39.73 -19.64 0.34
C PRO A 216 -40.52 -20.30 1.47
N PHE A 217 -40.73 -19.56 2.56
CA PHE A 217 -41.66 -19.93 3.62
C PHE A 217 -42.59 -18.75 3.95
N MET A 218 -43.73 -19.07 4.54
CA MET A 218 -44.61 -18.11 5.20
C MET A 218 -45.38 -18.85 6.29
N ASP A 219 -45.37 -18.28 7.50
CA ASP A 219 -46.07 -18.78 8.68
C ASP A 219 -46.91 -17.64 9.30
N ASP A 220 -48.06 -17.98 9.88
CA ASP A 220 -48.94 -17.04 10.60
C ASP A 220 -48.52 -16.86 12.05
N PHE A 221 -48.47 -15.62 12.53
CA PHE A 221 -48.03 -15.22 13.86
C PHE A 221 -49.00 -14.27 14.57
N PHE A 222 -49.46 -14.68 15.74
CA PHE A 222 -50.08 -13.79 16.71
C PHE A 222 -49.09 -13.18 17.71
N ILE A 223 -49.24 -11.88 17.97
CA ILE A 223 -48.34 -11.12 18.87
C ILE A 223 -48.98 -10.86 20.22
N THR A 224 -48.42 -11.45 21.27
CA THR A 224 -48.90 -11.29 22.66
C THR A 224 -48.00 -10.40 23.53
N LYS A 225 -46.71 -10.29 23.20
CA LYS A 225 -45.73 -9.45 23.92
C LYS A 225 -44.58 -9.02 23.00
N TYR A 226 -43.92 -7.91 23.35
CA TYR A 226 -42.64 -7.47 22.80
C TYR A 226 -41.46 -8.35 23.27
N SER A 227 -41.51 -9.65 22.94
CA SER A 227 -40.43 -10.60 23.19
C SER A 227 -40.40 -11.68 22.10
N GLU A 228 -39.25 -12.33 21.91
CA GLU A 228 -39.16 -13.57 21.13
C GLU A 228 -40.16 -14.62 21.64
N CYS A 229 -40.53 -15.58 20.78
CA CYS A 229 -41.43 -16.65 21.15
C CYS A 229 -40.86 -17.49 22.30
N LEU A 230 -41.57 -17.53 23.43
CA LEU A 230 -41.17 -18.29 24.61
C LEU A 230 -42.37 -19.05 25.18
N ARG A 231 -42.16 -20.31 25.53
CA ARG A 231 -43.12 -21.10 26.32
C ARG A 231 -42.75 -21.00 27.80
N SER A 232 -43.64 -20.45 28.61
CA SER A 232 -43.47 -20.33 30.07
C SER A 232 -43.34 -21.70 30.74
N SER A 233 -42.83 -21.74 31.98
CA SER A 233 -42.83 -22.93 32.83
C SER A 233 -44.21 -23.58 32.98
N ASP A 234 -45.27 -22.79 32.82
CA ASP A 234 -46.66 -23.20 32.97
C ASP A 234 -47.28 -23.68 31.63
N GLY A 235 -46.46 -23.85 30.58
CA GLY A 235 -46.87 -24.31 29.24
C GLY A 235 -47.47 -23.22 28.34
N ILE A 236 -47.76 -22.03 28.85
CA ILE A 236 -48.34 -20.90 28.12
C ILE A 236 -47.29 -20.27 27.20
N ALA A 237 -47.59 -20.18 25.90
CA ALA A 237 -46.80 -19.44 24.91
C ALA A 237 -47.02 -17.91 25.05
N GLN A 238 -45.94 -17.13 24.91
CA GLN A 238 -45.94 -15.67 24.99
C GLN A 238 -44.83 -15.08 24.08
N GLY A 239 -45.04 -13.87 23.58
CA GLY A 239 -44.14 -13.19 22.64
C GLY A 239 -44.75 -13.04 21.26
N VAL A 240 -43.89 -12.98 20.24
CA VAL A 240 -44.21 -13.11 18.80
C VAL A 240 -44.06 -14.59 18.43
N CYS A 241 -45.16 -15.35 18.39
CA CYS A 241 -45.14 -16.81 18.17
C CYS A 241 -46.01 -17.20 16.97
N PRO A 242 -45.66 -18.25 16.21
CA PRO A 242 -46.55 -18.76 15.18
C PRO A 242 -47.77 -19.44 15.81
N ASP A 243 -48.91 -19.44 15.13
CA ASP A 243 -50.20 -19.84 15.74
C ASP A 243 -50.24 -21.32 16.17
N SER A 244 -49.59 -22.17 15.40
CA SER A 244 -49.35 -23.59 15.74
C SER A 244 -48.59 -23.79 17.07
N PHE A 245 -47.85 -22.78 17.54
CA PHE A 245 -47.15 -22.81 18.82
C PHE A 245 -48.08 -22.52 20.02
N TYR A 246 -49.23 -21.87 19.80
CA TYR A 246 -50.22 -21.62 20.85
C TYR A 246 -51.12 -22.82 21.14
N GLU A 247 -51.44 -23.63 20.12
CA GLU A 247 -52.37 -24.77 20.22
C GLU A 247 -51.73 -26.04 20.79
N GLY A 248 -50.40 -26.20 20.63
CA GLY A 248 -49.67 -27.38 21.11
C GLY A 248 -49.62 -28.53 20.09
N PRO A 249 -49.01 -29.69 20.46
CA PRO A 249 -48.63 -30.73 19.50
C PRO A 249 -49.81 -31.46 18.83
N ASP A 250 -51.02 -31.37 19.38
CA ASP A 250 -52.23 -31.99 18.81
C ASP A 250 -52.97 -31.08 17.81
N GLY A 251 -52.57 -29.80 17.67
CA GLY A 251 -53.19 -28.80 16.78
C GLY A 251 -52.59 -28.70 15.37
N VAL A 252 -51.68 -29.59 15.00
CA VAL A 252 -50.95 -29.53 13.72
C VAL A 252 -51.92 -29.73 12.54
N GLY A 253 -52.29 -28.63 11.88
CA GLY A 253 -53.20 -28.61 10.73
C GLY A 253 -54.67 -28.29 11.04
N LEU A 254 -54.98 -27.78 12.25
CA LEU A 254 -56.35 -27.37 12.64
C LEU A 254 -56.57 -25.85 12.64
N VAL A 255 -55.51 -25.05 12.74
CA VAL A 255 -55.58 -23.59 12.54
C VAL A 255 -55.63 -23.29 11.04
N ASN A 256 -56.45 -22.33 10.64
CA ASN A 256 -56.88 -22.12 9.26
C ASN A 256 -55.91 -21.19 8.49
N ASN A 257 -54.63 -21.53 8.57
CA ASN A 257 -53.49 -20.67 8.22
C ASN A 257 -53.59 -20.11 6.80
N SER A 258 -53.08 -18.89 6.63
CA SER A 258 -52.79 -18.33 5.33
C SER A 258 -51.87 -19.25 4.51
N MET A 259 -52.07 -19.30 3.19
CA MET A 259 -51.47 -20.33 2.32
C MET A 259 -50.41 -19.74 1.40
N LEU A 260 -49.16 -20.20 1.51
CA LEU A 260 -48.08 -19.90 0.56
C LEU A 260 -48.46 -20.37 -0.86
N ILE A 261 -48.46 -19.47 -1.83
CA ILE A 261 -48.73 -19.77 -3.25
C ILE A 261 -47.42 -19.88 -4.04
N TYR A 262 -46.53 -18.89 -3.87
CA TYR A 262 -45.34 -18.75 -4.68
C TYR A 262 -44.31 -17.88 -3.96
N GLY A 263 -43.03 -18.11 -4.20
CA GLY A 263 -41.98 -17.19 -3.81
C GLY A 263 -40.78 -17.31 -4.73
N HIS A 264 -40.08 -16.20 -4.94
CA HIS A 264 -38.80 -16.19 -5.64
C HIS A 264 -37.89 -15.12 -5.06
N ARG A 265 -36.59 -15.30 -5.24
CA ARG A 265 -35.58 -14.29 -4.97
C ARG A 265 -34.75 -14.10 -6.24
N LYS A 266 -34.66 -12.85 -6.70
CA LYS A 266 -33.98 -12.45 -7.95
C LYS A 266 -33.35 -11.08 -7.77
N ASP A 267 -32.12 -10.90 -8.24
CA ASP A 267 -31.36 -9.63 -8.14
C ASP A 267 -31.29 -9.05 -6.71
N GLY A 268 -31.28 -9.91 -5.68
CA GLY A 268 -31.33 -9.46 -4.28
C GLY A 268 -32.71 -9.04 -3.76
N VAL A 269 -33.76 -9.12 -4.58
CA VAL A 269 -35.14 -8.81 -4.22
C VAL A 269 -35.88 -10.09 -3.85
N SER A 270 -36.36 -10.17 -2.61
CA SER A 270 -37.23 -11.22 -2.10
C SER A 270 -38.68 -10.92 -2.44
N PHE A 271 -39.38 -11.91 -2.99
CA PHE A 271 -40.81 -11.83 -3.27
C PHE A 271 -41.55 -13.08 -2.77
N VAL A 272 -42.60 -12.91 -1.96
CA VAL A 272 -43.46 -14.02 -1.50
C VAL A 272 -44.94 -13.66 -1.69
N ARG A 273 -45.70 -14.53 -2.35
CA ARG A 273 -47.16 -14.48 -2.53
C ARG A 273 -47.84 -15.55 -1.70
N TYR A 274 -48.85 -15.14 -0.94
CA TYR A 274 -49.69 -16.02 -0.14
C TYR A 274 -51.15 -15.57 -0.17
N ARG A 275 -52.05 -16.43 0.30
CA ARG A 275 -53.50 -16.21 0.35
C ARG A 275 -53.99 -16.13 1.78
N TRP A 276 -54.76 -15.08 2.08
CA TRP A 276 -55.54 -14.90 3.31
C TRP A 276 -57.03 -15.16 3.03
N HIS A 277 -57.76 -15.72 3.99
CA HIS A 277 -59.22 -15.89 3.93
C HIS A 277 -59.95 -14.80 4.73
N LEU A 278 -61.07 -14.24 4.22
CA LEU A 278 -61.73 -13.09 4.85
C LEU A 278 -62.73 -13.51 5.94
N ASP A 279 -63.55 -14.53 5.67
CA ASP A 279 -64.68 -14.94 6.52
C ASP A 279 -64.35 -16.06 7.54
N LYS A 280 -63.09 -16.51 7.57
CA LYS A 280 -62.71 -17.86 8.00
C LYS A 280 -61.85 -17.86 9.28
N VAL A 281 -62.21 -16.97 10.20
CA VAL A 281 -61.47 -16.49 11.38
C VAL A 281 -61.87 -17.30 12.63
N ASP A 282 -60.92 -17.87 13.38
CA ASP A 282 -61.19 -18.62 14.62
C ASP A 282 -61.65 -17.72 15.79
N GLY A 283 -61.31 -16.43 15.72
CA GLY A 283 -61.72 -15.37 16.65
C GLY A 283 -60.87 -15.27 17.92
N LYS A 284 -59.74 -15.97 17.98
CA LYS A 284 -58.83 -16.09 19.12
C LYS A 284 -57.41 -15.63 18.76
N TYR A 285 -56.95 -15.95 17.56
CA TYR A 285 -55.66 -15.50 17.01
C TYR A 285 -55.81 -14.73 15.68
N ASP A 286 -56.77 -15.13 14.84
CA ASP A 286 -57.12 -14.40 13.61
C ASP A 286 -57.86 -13.08 13.89
N ASN A 287 -57.51 -11.99 13.18
CA ASN A 287 -58.27 -10.72 13.17
C ASN A 287 -59.19 -10.60 11.93
N PRO A 288 -60.49 -10.27 12.08
CA PRO A 288 -61.42 -10.22 10.95
C PRO A 288 -61.14 -9.06 9.97
N ILE A 289 -61.02 -9.38 8.68
CA ILE A 289 -60.65 -8.44 7.61
C ILE A 289 -61.89 -7.78 7.01
N ASN A 290 -62.19 -6.55 7.44
CA ASN A 290 -63.19 -5.73 6.76
C ASN A 290 -62.57 -5.02 5.55
N TYR A 291 -62.58 -5.72 4.41
CA TYR A 291 -61.96 -5.27 3.15
C TYR A 291 -62.48 -3.93 2.60
N SER A 292 -63.64 -3.43 3.06
CA SER A 292 -64.23 -2.13 2.66
C SER A 292 -63.95 -0.99 3.64
N ALA A 293 -63.27 -1.27 4.75
CA ALA A 293 -63.00 -0.29 5.80
C ALA A 293 -61.52 0.11 5.87
N ASN A 294 -61.27 1.28 6.45
CA ASN A 294 -59.94 1.74 6.80
C ASN A 294 -59.41 0.96 8.01
N MET A 295 -58.57 -0.05 7.77
CA MET A 295 -57.93 -0.86 8.80
C MET A 295 -56.52 -0.36 9.12
N LYS A 296 -56.08 -0.49 10.39
CA LYS A 296 -54.69 -0.23 10.78
C LYS A 296 -53.85 -1.48 10.51
N VAL A 297 -52.70 -1.29 9.88
CA VAL A 297 -51.84 -2.39 9.42
C VAL A 297 -50.41 -2.11 9.86
N ILE A 298 -49.67 -3.16 10.20
CA ILE A 298 -48.27 -3.10 10.63
C ILE A 298 -47.38 -3.90 9.68
N TRP A 299 -46.12 -3.51 9.58
CA TRP A 299 -45.12 -4.21 8.79
C TRP A 299 -43.74 -4.11 9.44
N ALA A 300 -42.89 -5.11 9.17
CA ALA A 300 -41.49 -5.11 9.61
C ALA A 300 -40.60 -5.90 8.65
N LEU A 301 -39.31 -5.51 8.59
CA LEU A 301 -38.21 -6.26 8.00
C LEU A 301 -37.15 -6.50 9.08
N GLY A 302 -36.64 -7.71 9.22
CA GLY A 302 -35.60 -8.00 10.22
C GLY A 302 -34.93 -9.34 10.01
N PRO A 303 -33.86 -9.67 10.76
CA PRO A 303 -33.22 -10.97 10.67
C PRO A 303 -34.15 -12.10 11.15
N ILE A 304 -34.19 -13.21 10.43
CA ILE A 304 -34.90 -14.44 10.85
C ILE A 304 -33.91 -15.38 11.53
N LYS A 305 -34.31 -15.99 12.65
CA LYS A 305 -33.56 -17.09 13.28
C LYS A 305 -34.03 -18.43 12.66
N PRO A 306 -33.12 -19.27 12.14
CA PRO A 306 -33.50 -20.62 11.68
C PRO A 306 -33.85 -21.55 12.84
N PRO A 307 -34.59 -22.66 12.57
CA PRO A 307 -34.89 -23.70 13.56
C PRO A 307 -33.64 -24.26 14.25
N ASP A 308 -33.77 -24.57 15.54
CA ASP A 308 -32.72 -25.20 16.35
C ASP A 308 -33.26 -26.41 17.14
N THR A 309 -32.42 -27.04 17.95
CA THR A 309 -32.80 -28.21 18.77
C THR A 309 -33.84 -27.92 19.86
N ILE A 310 -34.20 -26.65 20.08
CA ILE A 310 -35.15 -26.18 21.10
C ILE A 310 -36.45 -25.70 20.42
N ASN A 311 -36.35 -24.98 19.31
CA ASN A 311 -37.48 -24.42 18.56
C ASN A 311 -37.46 -24.89 17.10
N PRO A 312 -38.48 -25.64 16.62
CA PRO A 312 -38.52 -26.16 15.25
C PRO A 312 -39.01 -25.14 14.21
N TYR A 313 -39.30 -23.89 14.60
CA TYR A 313 -39.86 -22.84 13.76
C TYR A 313 -38.82 -21.77 13.44
N TYR A 314 -38.97 -21.12 12.28
CA TYR A 314 -38.27 -19.87 11.98
C TYR A 314 -38.85 -18.77 12.88
N LEU A 315 -38.00 -18.02 13.60
CA LEU A 315 -38.45 -17.00 14.55
C LEU A 315 -37.92 -15.60 14.18
N PRO A 316 -38.79 -14.57 14.08
CA PRO A 316 -38.35 -13.21 13.82
C PRO A 316 -37.55 -12.65 15.00
N GLN A 317 -36.36 -12.10 14.72
CA GLN A 317 -35.56 -11.37 15.69
C GLN A 317 -35.93 -9.89 15.69
N ASN A 318 -35.32 -9.11 16.59
CA ASN A 318 -35.52 -7.66 16.66
C ASN A 318 -35.10 -6.96 15.34
N HIS A 319 -36.07 -6.33 14.68
CA HIS A 319 -35.92 -5.59 13.43
C HIS A 319 -35.14 -4.28 13.53
N GLY A 320 -34.84 -3.80 14.75
CA GLY A 320 -34.19 -2.51 14.96
C GLY A 320 -35.13 -1.31 14.75
N ALA A 321 -34.55 -0.11 14.77
CA ALA A 321 -35.31 1.15 14.87
C ALA A 321 -35.86 1.69 13.54
N GLU A 322 -35.33 1.26 12.40
CA GLU A 322 -35.60 1.88 11.07
C GLU A 322 -36.39 0.96 10.11
N SER A 323 -36.62 -0.29 10.51
CA SER A 323 -37.11 -1.36 9.61
C SER A 323 -38.56 -1.79 9.88
N PHE A 324 -39.38 -0.93 10.49
CA PHE A 324 -40.79 -1.23 10.77
C PHE A 324 -41.68 0.00 10.63
N GLY A 325 -42.99 -0.20 10.52
CA GLY A 325 -43.95 0.89 10.45
C GLY A 325 -45.40 0.43 10.50
N HIS A 326 -46.30 1.40 10.41
CA HIS A 326 -47.73 1.17 10.32
C HIS A 326 -48.37 2.15 9.32
N LEU A 327 -49.52 1.77 8.76
CA LEU A 327 -50.34 2.64 7.93
C LEU A 327 -51.83 2.28 8.05
N VAL A 328 -52.68 3.09 7.42
CA VAL A 328 -54.11 2.78 7.25
C VAL A 328 -54.34 2.31 5.83
N LEU A 329 -54.96 1.14 5.67
CA LEU A 329 -55.22 0.50 4.38
C LEU A 329 -56.71 0.25 4.20
N ASN A 330 -57.22 0.53 3.01
CA ASN A 330 -58.53 0.07 2.53
C ASN A 330 -58.28 -0.92 1.39
N VAL A 331 -58.60 -2.19 1.61
CA VAL A 331 -58.26 -3.28 0.68
C VAL A 331 -59.04 -3.18 -0.64
N SER A 332 -60.21 -2.54 -0.62
CA SER A 332 -61.07 -2.32 -1.80
C SER A 332 -60.67 -1.14 -2.67
N GLU A 333 -59.77 -0.26 -2.20
CA GLU A 333 -59.33 0.89 -3.00
C GLU A 333 -58.29 0.47 -4.04
N ASN A 334 -58.47 0.91 -5.29
CA ASN A 334 -57.48 0.69 -6.33
C ASN A 334 -56.31 1.66 -6.13
N VAL A 335 -55.15 1.11 -5.74
CA VAL A 335 -53.94 1.87 -5.43
C VAL A 335 -52.74 1.21 -6.11
N ASN A 336 -52.00 1.96 -6.93
CA ASN A 336 -50.74 1.51 -7.52
C ASN A 336 -49.66 2.59 -7.42
N GLU A 337 -48.99 2.63 -6.26
CA GLU A 337 -47.91 3.59 -5.95
C GLU A 337 -46.52 3.07 -6.34
N CYS A 338 -46.40 1.77 -6.62
CA CYS A 338 -45.13 1.10 -6.87
C CYS A 338 -44.67 1.32 -8.31
N THR A 339 -43.78 2.30 -8.49
CA THR A 339 -43.21 2.64 -9.79
C THR A 339 -41.76 2.16 -9.91
N GLY A 340 -41.42 1.54 -11.04
CA GLY A 340 -40.06 1.09 -11.30
C GLY A 340 -39.68 -0.22 -10.58
N PRO A 341 -38.59 -0.86 -11.04
CA PRO A 341 -37.98 -1.97 -10.31
C PRO A 341 -37.47 -1.51 -8.92
N LEU A 342 -37.34 -2.47 -8.00
CA LEU A 342 -36.49 -2.30 -6.82
C LEU A 342 -35.03 -2.56 -7.21
N ASP A 343 -34.09 -1.86 -6.60
CA ASP A 343 -32.66 -2.05 -6.81
C ASP A 343 -32.02 -2.40 -5.46
N ALA A 344 -31.57 -3.64 -5.30
CA ALA A 344 -30.91 -4.10 -4.07
C ALA A 344 -29.42 -3.72 -4.09
N GLU A 345 -28.88 -3.33 -2.94
CA GLU A 345 -27.44 -3.10 -2.76
C GLU A 345 -26.64 -4.40 -2.89
N ASP A 346 -27.18 -5.48 -2.31
CA ASP A 346 -26.66 -6.84 -2.44
C ASP A 346 -27.55 -7.64 -3.40
N LYS A 347 -27.03 -7.88 -4.61
CA LYS A 347 -27.69 -8.66 -5.66
C LYS A 347 -27.20 -10.11 -5.70
N GLU A 348 -26.29 -10.49 -4.82
CA GLU A 348 -25.64 -11.79 -4.85
C GLU A 348 -26.39 -12.79 -3.98
N ASP A 349 -27.32 -13.51 -4.61
CA ASP A 349 -28.04 -14.62 -3.98
C ASP A 349 -27.15 -15.88 -3.81
N GLN A 350 -25.85 -15.78 -4.11
CA GLN A 350 -24.88 -16.86 -4.06
C GLN A 350 -24.11 -16.88 -2.74
N GLY A 351 -23.87 -18.06 -2.19
CA GLY A 351 -23.05 -18.18 -0.99
C GLY A 351 -21.57 -17.88 -1.27
N LEU A 352 -21.03 -16.81 -0.69
CA LEU A 352 -19.60 -16.49 -0.68
C LEU A 352 -18.74 -17.66 -0.12
N ILE A 353 -17.55 -17.83 -0.68
CA ILE A 353 -16.47 -18.69 -0.14
C ILE A 353 -15.19 -17.86 -0.07
N ILE A 354 -14.63 -17.69 1.13
CA ILE A 354 -13.30 -17.12 1.33
C ILE A 354 -12.28 -18.27 1.23
N ALA A 355 -11.28 -18.13 0.36
CA ALA A 355 -10.27 -19.16 0.13
C ALA A 355 -9.11 -19.07 1.13
N ASP A 356 -8.84 -20.16 1.85
CA ASP A 356 -7.69 -20.30 2.77
C ASP A 356 -6.57 -21.09 2.07
N ALA A 357 -5.30 -20.68 2.25
CA ALA A 357 -4.12 -21.35 1.69
C ALA A 357 -3.99 -22.85 2.08
N ASN A 358 -4.56 -23.23 3.21
CA ASN A 358 -4.47 -24.57 3.79
C ASN A 358 -5.65 -25.47 3.43
N VAL A 359 -6.77 -24.91 2.96
CA VAL A 359 -8.01 -25.64 2.70
C VAL A 359 -8.26 -25.73 1.20
N PRO A 360 -8.15 -26.92 0.57
CA PRO A 360 -8.43 -27.06 -0.86
C PRO A 360 -9.92 -26.87 -1.15
N LEU A 361 -10.21 -26.05 -2.17
CA LEU A 361 -11.55 -25.86 -2.71
C LEU A 361 -11.91 -27.06 -3.58
N VAL A 362 -12.91 -27.85 -3.17
CA VAL A 362 -13.34 -29.05 -3.90
C VAL A 362 -14.27 -28.65 -5.04
N VAL A 363 -13.81 -28.83 -6.27
CA VAL A 363 -14.53 -28.43 -7.49
C VAL A 363 -15.15 -29.65 -8.16
N SER A 364 -16.47 -29.64 -8.32
CA SER A 364 -17.28 -30.73 -8.87
C SER A 364 -18.24 -30.18 -9.94
N SER A 365 -18.99 -31.05 -10.62
CA SER A 365 -20.06 -30.61 -11.53
C SER A 365 -21.38 -31.33 -11.23
N ALA A 366 -22.49 -30.61 -11.40
CA ALA A 366 -23.86 -31.13 -11.27
C ALA A 366 -24.81 -30.28 -12.14
N PRO A 367 -26.08 -30.70 -12.35
CA PRO A 367 -27.06 -29.91 -13.09
C PRO A 367 -27.27 -28.53 -12.46
N ALA A 368 -27.49 -27.51 -13.29
CA ALA A 368 -27.83 -26.17 -12.81
C ALA A 368 -29.24 -26.13 -12.24
N MET A 369 -29.40 -25.52 -11.07
CA MET A 369 -30.69 -25.33 -10.41
C MET A 369 -30.98 -23.83 -10.25
N HIS A 370 -30.05 -23.11 -9.61
CA HIS A 370 -30.16 -21.68 -9.31
C HIS A 370 -28.91 -20.93 -9.80
N TYR A 371 -28.52 -21.16 -11.06
CA TYR A 371 -27.35 -20.52 -11.64
C TYR A 371 -27.51 -18.98 -11.64
N PRO A 372 -26.46 -18.20 -11.27
CA PRO A 372 -26.59 -16.76 -10.99
C PRO A 372 -27.00 -15.88 -12.17
N ASP A 373 -26.86 -16.40 -13.38
CA ASP A 373 -26.89 -15.62 -14.61
C ASP A 373 -27.54 -16.40 -15.75
N PRO A 374 -28.89 -16.60 -15.71
CA PRO A 374 -29.61 -17.36 -16.72
C PRO A 374 -29.39 -16.82 -18.15
N PRO A 375 -29.58 -17.63 -19.21
CA PRO A 375 -30.09 -19.00 -19.18
C PRO A 375 -29.10 -20.01 -18.61
N ASN A 376 -29.64 -21.05 -17.97
CA ASN A 376 -28.86 -22.04 -17.23
C ASN A 376 -28.31 -23.11 -18.20
N PRO A 377 -26.99 -23.37 -18.24
CA PRO A 377 -26.45 -24.50 -18.98
C PRO A 377 -26.79 -25.83 -18.27
N ALA A 378 -26.77 -26.94 -19.01
CA ALA A 378 -27.18 -28.25 -18.50
C ALA A 378 -26.37 -28.78 -17.30
N LYS A 379 -25.15 -28.27 -17.08
CA LYS A 379 -24.31 -28.52 -15.90
C LYS A 379 -23.54 -27.26 -15.55
N VAL A 380 -23.28 -27.06 -14.26
CA VAL A 380 -22.41 -26.00 -13.72
C VAL A 380 -21.41 -26.57 -12.71
N LEU A 381 -20.43 -25.76 -12.35
CA LEU A 381 -19.40 -26.03 -11.35
C LEU A 381 -19.98 -25.80 -9.96
N TYR A 382 -19.76 -26.79 -9.09
CA TYR A 382 -20.07 -26.72 -7.67
C TYR A 382 -18.76 -26.70 -6.88
N ILE A 383 -18.57 -25.68 -6.04
CA ILE A 383 -17.38 -25.53 -5.19
C ILE A 383 -17.80 -25.70 -3.74
N ASN A 384 -17.18 -26.66 -3.04
CA ASN A 384 -17.54 -27.05 -1.68
C ASN A 384 -19.06 -27.32 -1.52
N LYS A 385 -19.68 -27.95 -2.53
CA LYS A 385 -21.12 -28.23 -2.66
C LYS A 385 -22.06 -27.03 -2.85
N LYS A 386 -21.55 -25.78 -2.94
CA LYS A 386 -22.35 -24.63 -3.37
C LYS A 386 -22.38 -24.54 -4.89
N GLU A 387 -23.53 -24.19 -5.48
CA GLU A 387 -23.68 -23.93 -6.92
C GLU A 387 -23.01 -22.59 -7.26
N ALA A 388 -22.06 -22.60 -8.21
CA ALA A 388 -21.43 -21.41 -8.79
C ALA A 388 -21.15 -20.24 -7.79
N PRO A 389 -20.57 -20.49 -6.60
CA PRO A 389 -20.40 -19.47 -5.55
C PRO A 389 -19.42 -18.37 -5.96
N VAL A 390 -19.56 -17.19 -5.38
CA VAL A 390 -18.51 -16.16 -5.46
C VAL A 390 -17.32 -16.58 -4.60
N LEU A 391 -16.12 -16.52 -5.19
CA LEU A 391 -14.87 -16.83 -4.49
C LEU A 391 -14.15 -15.54 -4.11
N ARG A 392 -13.76 -15.39 -2.84
CA ARG A 392 -12.85 -14.31 -2.41
C ARG A 392 -11.46 -14.88 -2.17
N VAL A 393 -10.48 -14.34 -2.88
CA VAL A 393 -9.07 -14.79 -2.85
C VAL A 393 -8.13 -13.61 -2.58
N GLU A 394 -7.03 -13.86 -1.89
CA GLU A 394 -6.07 -12.82 -1.49
C GLU A 394 -4.81 -12.84 -2.38
N ARG A 395 -4.33 -11.67 -2.80
CA ARG A 395 -3.09 -11.58 -3.60
C ARG A 395 -1.87 -12.02 -2.80
N GLY A 396 -1.04 -12.84 -3.42
CA GLY A 396 0.13 -13.49 -2.81
C GLY A 396 -0.19 -14.80 -2.08
N VAL A 397 -1.46 -15.08 -1.79
CA VAL A 397 -1.88 -16.27 -1.04
C VAL A 397 -2.18 -17.42 -2.02
N PRO A 398 -1.53 -18.60 -1.91
CA PRO A 398 -1.73 -19.71 -2.83
C PRO A 398 -3.02 -20.49 -2.51
N VAL A 399 -4.04 -20.33 -3.37
CA VAL A 399 -5.29 -21.09 -3.33
C VAL A 399 -5.10 -22.44 -4.02
N LYS A 400 -5.69 -23.50 -3.45
CA LYS A 400 -5.67 -24.87 -4.02
C LYS A 400 -7.08 -25.26 -4.46
N PHE A 401 -7.21 -25.81 -5.65
CA PHE A 401 -8.44 -26.37 -6.19
C PHE A 401 -8.25 -27.88 -6.40
N SER A 402 -9.08 -28.68 -5.75
CA SER A 402 -9.14 -30.13 -5.93
C SER A 402 -10.23 -30.45 -6.94
N ILE A 403 -9.84 -30.67 -8.19
CA ILE A 403 -10.76 -30.73 -9.33
C ILE A 403 -11.20 -32.17 -9.57
N GLN A 404 -12.49 -32.40 -9.35
CA GLN A 404 -13.19 -33.68 -9.49
C GLN A 404 -14.47 -33.56 -10.34
N ALA A 405 -14.47 -32.62 -11.30
CA ALA A 405 -15.66 -32.21 -12.07
C ALA A 405 -15.99 -33.10 -13.28
N GLY A 406 -15.06 -33.91 -13.79
CA GLY A 406 -15.21 -34.70 -15.01
C GLY A 406 -13.97 -34.59 -15.91
N HIS A 407 -13.92 -35.40 -16.98
CA HIS A 407 -12.87 -35.30 -18.01
C HIS A 407 -13.22 -34.24 -19.09
N ASP A 408 -14.50 -33.93 -19.24
CA ASP A 408 -15.09 -32.92 -20.13
C ASP A 408 -15.02 -31.50 -19.54
N ILE A 409 -14.70 -31.37 -18.25
CA ILE A 409 -14.81 -30.11 -17.51
C ILE A 409 -13.43 -29.72 -16.96
N SER A 410 -12.76 -28.83 -17.69
CA SER A 410 -11.42 -28.32 -17.36
C SER A 410 -11.51 -26.92 -16.75
N LEU A 411 -11.16 -26.78 -15.48
CA LEU A 411 -11.24 -25.51 -14.75
C LEU A 411 -10.18 -24.52 -15.22
N TYR A 412 -10.57 -23.27 -15.40
CA TYR A 412 -9.62 -22.18 -15.57
C TYR A 412 -10.13 -20.86 -14.99
N ILE A 413 -9.19 -20.00 -14.60
CA ILE A 413 -9.45 -18.62 -14.14
C ILE A 413 -9.16 -17.68 -15.31
N THR A 414 -10.13 -16.84 -15.68
CA THR A 414 -10.09 -16.00 -16.88
C THR A 414 -10.60 -14.57 -16.63
N SER A 415 -10.29 -13.65 -17.53
CA SER A 415 -10.86 -12.31 -17.58
C SER A 415 -12.23 -12.24 -18.26
N ASP A 416 -12.68 -13.31 -18.92
CA ASP A 416 -13.94 -13.35 -19.67
C ASP A 416 -15.10 -13.87 -18.80
N PRO A 417 -16.27 -13.19 -18.79
CA PRO A 417 -17.41 -13.52 -17.92
C PRO A 417 -18.24 -14.74 -18.37
N LEU A 418 -17.96 -15.30 -19.55
CA LEU A 418 -18.69 -16.45 -20.10
C LEU A 418 -17.87 -17.73 -20.03
N GLY A 419 -16.55 -17.63 -20.13
CA GLY A 419 -15.67 -18.77 -20.30
C GLY A 419 -15.84 -19.48 -21.64
N GLY A 420 -15.62 -20.79 -21.65
CA GLY A 420 -15.77 -21.63 -22.85
C GLY A 420 -14.83 -21.26 -24.00
N ASN A 421 -13.62 -20.78 -23.68
CA ASN A 421 -12.60 -20.29 -24.61
C ASN A 421 -13.09 -19.12 -25.50
N ALA A 422 -12.82 -17.89 -25.06
CA ALA A 422 -13.24 -16.66 -25.70
C ALA A 422 -12.75 -16.51 -27.16
N THR A 423 -11.65 -17.18 -27.53
CA THR A 423 -11.12 -17.14 -28.91
C THR A 423 -12.08 -17.76 -29.92
N VAL A 424 -12.91 -18.72 -29.52
CA VAL A 424 -13.97 -19.32 -30.36
C VAL A 424 -15.04 -18.29 -30.72
N ARG A 425 -15.24 -17.27 -29.87
CA ARG A 425 -16.17 -16.14 -30.07
C ARG A 425 -15.52 -14.91 -30.70
N ASN A 426 -14.31 -15.04 -31.27
CA ASN A 426 -13.49 -13.93 -31.79
C ASN A 426 -13.13 -12.85 -30.74
N LEU A 427 -13.07 -13.22 -29.46
CA LEU A 427 -12.66 -12.33 -28.37
C LEU A 427 -11.33 -12.76 -27.76
N THR A 428 -10.68 -11.84 -27.06
CA THR A 428 -9.41 -12.08 -26.35
C THR A 428 -9.65 -12.18 -24.84
N GLU A 429 -9.14 -13.24 -24.21
CA GLU A 429 -9.14 -13.39 -22.77
C GLU A 429 -7.72 -13.53 -22.20
N THR A 430 -7.55 -13.23 -20.91
CA THR A 430 -6.33 -13.48 -20.14
C THR A 430 -6.60 -14.63 -19.18
N ILE A 431 -5.84 -15.72 -19.32
CA ILE A 431 -5.91 -16.88 -18.41
C ILE A 431 -4.93 -16.64 -17.25
N TYR A 432 -5.44 -16.65 -16.02
CA TYR A 432 -4.66 -16.44 -14.79
C TYR A 432 -4.19 -17.76 -14.16
N ALA A 433 -4.98 -18.83 -14.32
CA ALA A 433 -4.63 -20.19 -13.89
C ALA A 433 -5.51 -21.26 -14.58
N GLY A 434 -5.11 -22.52 -14.47
CA GLY A 434 -5.82 -23.65 -15.09
C GLY A 434 -5.54 -23.78 -16.59
N GLY A 435 -6.42 -24.49 -17.29
CA GLY A 435 -6.26 -24.78 -18.72
C GLY A 435 -6.72 -26.19 -19.11
N PRO A 436 -6.36 -26.69 -20.31
CA PRO A 436 -6.83 -27.97 -20.84
C PRO A 436 -6.60 -29.19 -19.94
N ASP A 437 -5.50 -29.18 -19.18
CA ASP A 437 -5.09 -30.29 -18.31
C ASP A 437 -5.66 -30.18 -16.87
N ALA A 438 -6.38 -29.10 -16.56
CA ALA A 438 -6.97 -28.85 -15.24
C ALA A 438 -8.34 -29.53 -15.09
N HIS A 439 -8.41 -30.83 -15.35
CA HIS A 439 -9.60 -31.66 -15.23
C HIS A 439 -9.30 -32.91 -14.40
N GLY A 440 -10.32 -33.49 -13.77
CA GLY A 440 -10.14 -34.61 -12.85
C GLY A 440 -11.46 -35.21 -12.39
N VAL A 441 -11.40 -36.37 -11.73
CA VAL A 441 -12.56 -37.15 -11.30
C VAL A 441 -12.47 -37.49 -9.82
N GLN A 442 -13.59 -37.81 -9.16
CA GLN A 442 -13.61 -38.08 -7.71
C GLN A 442 -12.65 -39.21 -7.26
N ALA A 443 -12.35 -40.18 -8.14
CA ALA A 443 -11.39 -41.26 -7.86
C ALA A 443 -9.91 -40.85 -8.02
N SER A 444 -9.65 -39.73 -8.71
CA SER A 444 -8.31 -39.18 -9.00
C SER A 444 -8.45 -37.69 -9.29
N PRO A 445 -8.61 -36.84 -8.25
CA PRO A 445 -8.75 -35.41 -8.43
C PRO A 445 -7.45 -34.78 -8.94
N MET A 446 -7.58 -33.70 -9.71
CA MET A 446 -6.46 -32.90 -10.19
C MET A 446 -6.27 -31.68 -9.30
N GLU A 447 -5.07 -31.51 -8.73
CA GLU A 447 -4.73 -30.36 -7.89
C GLU A 447 -4.20 -29.20 -8.73
N LEU A 448 -4.93 -28.08 -8.74
CA LEU A 448 -4.49 -26.82 -9.34
C LEU A 448 -4.15 -25.83 -8.22
N VAL A 449 -2.94 -25.27 -8.23
CA VAL A 449 -2.52 -24.22 -7.28
C VAL A 449 -2.41 -22.89 -8.03
N TRP A 450 -3.07 -21.86 -7.50
CA TRP A 450 -3.05 -20.50 -8.04
C TRP A 450 -2.80 -19.50 -6.93
N ALA A 451 -1.76 -18.69 -7.07
CA ALA A 451 -1.54 -17.50 -6.24
C ALA A 451 -1.83 -16.26 -7.10
N PRO A 452 -2.92 -15.52 -6.84
CA PRO A 452 -3.21 -14.27 -7.53
C PRO A 452 -2.07 -13.27 -7.32
N ASP A 453 -1.59 -12.65 -8.40
CA ASP A 453 -0.50 -11.66 -8.33
C ASP A 453 -1.03 -10.22 -8.38
N ARG A 454 -0.14 -9.24 -8.22
CA ARG A 454 -0.48 -7.80 -8.35
C ARG A 454 -0.95 -7.35 -9.74
N LYS A 455 -0.90 -8.23 -10.75
CA LYS A 455 -1.40 -7.95 -12.11
C LYS A 455 -2.80 -8.51 -12.32
N THR A 456 -3.21 -9.47 -11.49
CA THR A 456 -4.56 -10.02 -11.48
C THR A 456 -5.54 -8.89 -11.09
N PRO A 457 -6.55 -8.56 -11.91
CA PRO A 457 -7.57 -7.56 -11.60
C PRO A 457 -8.35 -7.88 -10.33
N ASP A 458 -9.05 -6.88 -9.77
CA ASP A 458 -9.85 -7.05 -8.55
C ASP A 458 -11.10 -7.95 -8.76
N HIS A 459 -11.52 -8.14 -10.02
CA HIS A 459 -12.53 -9.13 -10.42
C HIS A 459 -12.02 -9.95 -11.60
N VAL A 460 -12.09 -11.28 -11.47
CA VAL A 460 -11.88 -12.26 -12.54
C VAL A 460 -12.97 -13.34 -12.45
N TYR A 461 -12.96 -14.32 -13.34
CA TYR A 461 -14.00 -15.36 -13.40
C TYR A 461 -13.39 -16.76 -13.40
N TYR A 462 -14.13 -17.76 -12.94
CA TYR A 462 -13.76 -19.17 -13.05
C TYR A 462 -14.80 -19.92 -13.88
N HIS A 463 -14.37 -20.66 -14.90
CA HIS A 463 -15.26 -21.38 -15.80
C HIS A 463 -14.67 -22.72 -16.23
N SER A 464 -15.42 -23.46 -17.06
CA SER A 464 -14.86 -24.55 -17.87
C SER A 464 -14.25 -23.97 -19.15
N LEU A 465 -13.08 -24.47 -19.56
CA LEU A 465 -12.44 -24.07 -20.81
C LEU A 465 -13.24 -24.50 -22.05
N TYR A 466 -14.04 -25.55 -21.95
CA TYR A 466 -14.81 -26.12 -23.08
C TYR A 466 -16.30 -25.74 -23.09
N HIS A 467 -16.81 -25.17 -21.99
CA HIS A 467 -18.24 -24.90 -21.82
C HIS A 467 -18.46 -23.52 -21.21
N GLN A 468 -19.36 -22.74 -21.83
CA GLN A 468 -19.72 -21.40 -21.38
C GLN A 468 -20.65 -21.44 -20.15
N LYS A 469 -20.68 -20.35 -19.38
CA LYS A 469 -21.52 -20.13 -18.18
C LYS A 469 -21.48 -21.26 -17.14
N MET A 470 -20.40 -22.03 -17.08
CA MET A 470 -20.26 -23.13 -16.10
C MET A 470 -19.85 -22.69 -14.69
N GLY A 471 -19.46 -21.45 -14.45
CA GLY A 471 -18.92 -20.99 -13.16
C GLY A 471 -19.16 -19.50 -12.99
N TRP A 472 -18.49 -18.86 -12.04
CA TRP A 472 -18.85 -17.51 -11.63
C TRP A 472 -17.65 -16.63 -11.26
N ARG A 473 -17.88 -15.62 -10.42
CA ARG A 473 -16.96 -14.54 -10.12
C ARG A 473 -15.91 -14.94 -9.07
N VAL A 474 -14.74 -14.35 -9.21
CA VAL A 474 -13.67 -14.32 -8.21
C VAL A 474 -13.37 -12.86 -7.86
N GLU A 475 -13.57 -12.50 -6.61
CA GLU A 475 -13.10 -11.26 -6.02
C GLU A 475 -11.64 -11.44 -5.56
N VAL A 476 -10.76 -10.58 -6.06
CA VAL A 476 -9.33 -10.62 -5.74
C VAL A 476 -8.98 -9.43 -4.87
N VAL A 477 -8.85 -9.67 -3.56
CA VAL A 477 -8.49 -8.65 -2.57
C VAL A 477 -6.98 -8.59 -2.36
N ASP A 478 -6.47 -7.43 -1.92
CA ASP A 478 -5.04 -7.31 -1.59
C ASP A 478 -4.74 -8.02 -0.26
N GLY A 479 -3.76 -8.92 -0.26
CA GLY A 479 -3.23 -9.54 0.96
C GLY A 479 -2.21 -8.66 1.67
N GLY A 480 -1.41 -9.26 2.57
CA GLY A 480 -0.30 -8.55 3.20
C GLY A 480 0.79 -8.17 2.19
N LEU A 481 1.42 -7.01 2.36
CA LEU A 481 2.60 -6.62 1.56
C LEU A 481 3.76 -7.64 1.69
N SER A 482 3.83 -8.39 2.79
CA SER A 482 4.73 -9.53 2.97
C SER A 482 4.48 -10.69 2.02
N ASP A 483 3.22 -10.87 1.61
CA ASP A 483 2.76 -12.03 0.85
C ASP A 483 2.78 -11.70 -0.65
N MET A 484 2.58 -10.42 -0.99
CA MET A 484 2.67 -9.87 -2.34
C MET A 484 4.10 -9.61 -2.85
N TYR A 485 5.11 -9.55 -1.95
CA TYR A 485 6.50 -9.21 -2.30
C TYR A 485 7.53 -10.17 -1.69
N ASN A 486 8.40 -10.73 -2.53
CA ASN A 486 9.38 -11.76 -2.12
C ASN A 486 10.43 -11.29 -1.10
N ASN A 487 10.68 -9.98 -0.99
CA ASN A 487 11.68 -9.42 -0.08
C ASN A 487 11.14 -8.15 0.58
N SER A 488 11.50 -7.94 1.85
CA SER A 488 11.20 -6.73 2.59
C SER A 488 12.37 -6.35 3.51
N VAL A 489 12.56 -5.05 3.70
CA VAL A 489 13.50 -4.47 4.69
C VAL A 489 12.88 -3.21 5.28
N ASN A 490 13.15 -2.96 6.56
CA ASN A 490 12.87 -1.65 7.14
C ASN A 490 14.05 -0.72 6.86
N LEU A 491 13.76 0.48 6.37
CA LEU A 491 14.77 1.53 6.19
C LEU A 491 15.14 2.14 7.57
N ASP A 492 16.18 2.98 7.61
CA ASP A 492 16.72 3.51 8.86
C ASP A 492 15.66 4.16 9.74
N ASP A 493 15.86 4.08 11.06
CA ASP A 493 14.89 4.45 12.10
C ASP A 493 13.56 3.65 12.11
N GLN A 494 13.43 2.60 11.29
CA GLN A 494 12.23 1.75 11.15
C GLN A 494 10.94 2.52 10.80
N GLN A 495 11.06 3.67 10.13
CA GLN A 495 9.89 4.53 9.84
C GLN A 495 9.25 4.27 8.47
N VAL A 496 9.91 3.50 7.61
CA VAL A 496 9.41 3.11 6.28
C VAL A 496 9.81 1.66 6.02
N ALA A 497 8.83 0.81 5.75
CA ALA A 497 9.02 -0.56 5.27
C ALA A 497 9.10 -0.54 3.74
N PHE A 498 10.15 -1.15 3.18
CA PHE A 498 10.45 -1.20 1.75
C PHE A 498 10.40 -2.65 1.26
N PHE A 499 9.53 -2.92 0.29
CA PHE A 499 9.25 -4.24 -0.25
C PHE A 499 9.60 -4.28 -1.73
N TRP A 500 10.14 -5.41 -2.20
CA TRP A 500 10.41 -5.56 -3.63
C TRP A 500 10.38 -7.01 -4.14
N THR A 501 10.03 -7.13 -5.41
CA THR A 501 10.16 -8.37 -6.18
C THR A 501 10.95 -8.08 -7.45
N LEU A 502 12.08 -8.77 -7.62
CA LEU A 502 12.86 -8.73 -8.86
C LEU A 502 12.23 -9.66 -9.90
N SER A 503 12.07 -9.15 -11.11
CA SER A 503 11.85 -9.94 -12.34
C SER A 503 13.09 -9.85 -13.22
N LYS A 504 13.09 -10.52 -14.37
CA LYS A 504 14.24 -10.57 -15.29
C LYS A 504 14.73 -9.18 -15.72
N ASP A 505 13.82 -8.31 -16.15
CA ASP A 505 14.13 -7.01 -16.76
C ASP A 505 13.47 -5.82 -16.01
N SER A 506 12.74 -6.09 -14.92
CA SER A 506 11.99 -5.10 -14.14
C SER A 506 12.06 -5.35 -12.64
N ILE A 507 11.87 -4.30 -11.84
CA ILE A 507 11.66 -4.37 -10.40
C ILE A 507 10.29 -3.80 -10.06
N SER A 508 9.59 -4.46 -9.16
CA SER A 508 8.35 -3.95 -8.55
C SER A 508 8.62 -3.64 -7.09
N ILE A 509 8.15 -2.49 -6.65
CA ILE A 509 8.48 -1.88 -5.36
C ILE A 509 7.19 -1.44 -4.69
N ALA A 510 7.06 -1.74 -3.41
CA ALA A 510 6.13 -1.06 -2.52
C ALA A 510 6.90 -0.40 -1.37
N ALA A 511 6.40 0.72 -0.89
CA ALA A 511 6.82 1.27 0.39
C ALA A 511 5.63 1.74 1.21
N ARG A 512 5.68 1.43 2.51
CA ARG A 512 4.68 1.79 3.52
C ARG A 512 5.36 2.62 4.58
N GLY A 513 4.79 3.78 4.93
CA GLY A 513 5.22 4.54 6.10
C GLY A 513 4.71 3.91 7.40
N GLU A 514 5.42 4.07 8.51
CA GLU A 514 4.94 3.68 9.85
C GLU A 514 4.25 4.84 10.59
N LYS A 515 4.14 6.01 9.93
CA LYS A 515 3.56 7.24 10.49
C LYS A 515 2.54 7.86 9.55
N LYS A 516 1.57 8.55 10.15
CA LYS A 516 0.58 9.32 9.40
C LYS A 516 1.27 10.43 8.60
N SER A 517 0.98 10.49 7.32
CA SER A 517 1.62 11.41 6.37
C SER A 517 0.65 11.79 5.25
N GLY A 518 0.85 12.96 4.65
CA GLY A 518 0.14 13.39 3.44
C GLY A 518 0.88 13.05 2.15
N TYR A 519 2.16 12.71 2.24
CA TYR A 519 2.90 12.00 1.18
C TYR A 519 4.03 11.14 1.76
N LEU A 520 4.39 10.09 1.02
CA LEU A 520 5.59 9.29 1.23
C LEU A 520 6.48 9.41 -0.02
N ALA A 521 7.77 9.63 0.18
CA ALA A 521 8.76 9.77 -0.88
C ALA A 521 9.93 8.78 -0.66
N LEU A 522 10.30 8.06 -1.72
CA LEU A 522 11.52 7.26 -1.81
C LEU A 522 12.51 7.96 -2.73
N GLY A 523 13.76 8.11 -2.33
CA GLY A 523 14.83 8.62 -3.19
C GLY A 523 15.89 7.55 -3.45
N PHE A 524 16.32 7.39 -4.71
CA PHE A 524 17.47 6.58 -5.08
C PHE A 524 18.69 7.47 -5.28
N GLY A 525 19.66 7.35 -4.37
CA GLY A 525 20.87 8.15 -4.30
C GLY A 525 21.43 8.27 -2.88
N THR A 526 22.48 9.08 -2.70
CA THR A 526 23.21 9.24 -1.42
C THR A 526 22.57 10.22 -0.43
N GLY A 527 21.55 10.97 -0.85
CA GLY A 527 20.91 12.03 -0.08
C GLY A 527 19.72 12.62 -0.84
N MET A 528 19.25 13.81 -0.46
CA MET A 528 18.19 14.50 -1.21
C MET A 528 18.66 14.97 -2.59
N VAL A 529 19.84 15.59 -2.66
CA VAL A 529 20.38 16.20 -3.88
C VAL A 529 21.04 15.15 -4.78
N ASN A 530 20.83 15.27 -6.09
CA ASN A 530 21.24 14.32 -7.15
C ASN A 530 20.58 12.93 -7.03
N SER A 531 19.32 12.89 -6.61
CA SER A 531 18.56 11.64 -6.44
C SER A 531 17.29 11.62 -7.30
N TYR A 532 16.91 10.40 -7.71
CA TYR A 532 15.61 10.14 -8.36
C TYR A 532 14.57 9.83 -7.29
N ALA A 533 13.50 10.62 -7.22
CA ALA A 533 12.48 10.48 -6.20
C ALA A 533 11.16 9.93 -6.77
N TYR A 534 10.53 9.03 -6.02
CA TYR A 534 9.20 8.48 -6.26
C TYR A 534 8.31 8.96 -5.12
N VAL A 535 7.34 9.81 -5.42
CA VAL A 535 6.47 10.42 -4.40
C VAL A 535 5.05 9.92 -4.59
N GLY A 536 4.50 9.30 -3.56
CA GLY A 536 3.12 8.82 -3.47
C GLY A 536 2.30 9.68 -2.52
N TRP A 537 1.11 10.10 -2.95
CA TRP A 537 0.15 10.85 -2.14
C TRP A 537 -1.29 10.61 -2.60
N ILE A 538 -2.25 10.99 -1.75
CA ILE A 538 -3.68 11.00 -2.09
C ILE A 538 -4.07 12.46 -2.35
N ASP A 539 -4.79 12.73 -3.44
CA ASP A 539 -5.28 14.08 -3.76
C ASP A 539 -6.56 14.45 -3.00
N ASP A 540 -7.02 15.69 -3.19
CA ASP A 540 -8.22 16.22 -2.52
C ASP A 540 -9.53 15.55 -3.00
N SER A 541 -9.49 14.66 -4.01
CA SER A 541 -10.61 13.82 -4.47
C SER A 541 -10.56 12.37 -3.97
N GLY A 542 -9.52 12.01 -3.19
CA GLY A 542 -9.31 10.65 -2.69
C GLY A 542 -8.56 9.74 -3.67
N LEU A 543 -8.13 10.24 -4.84
CA LEU A 543 -7.38 9.45 -5.82
C LEU A 543 -5.89 9.40 -5.44
N GLY A 544 -5.32 8.20 -5.47
CA GLY A 544 -3.90 7.98 -5.21
C GLY A 544 -3.04 8.20 -6.45
N HIS A 545 -1.95 8.97 -6.29
CA HIS A 545 -0.97 9.27 -7.32
C HIS A 545 0.42 8.78 -6.91
N VAL A 546 1.23 8.34 -7.87
CA VAL A 546 2.69 8.22 -7.71
C VAL A 546 3.37 8.89 -8.90
N ASN A 547 4.26 9.84 -8.64
CA ASN A 547 5.05 10.53 -9.67
C ASN A 547 6.54 10.36 -9.43
N THR A 548 7.30 10.46 -10.53
CA THR A 548 8.76 10.48 -10.52
C THR A 548 9.31 11.90 -10.63
N TYR A 549 10.42 12.16 -9.94
CA TYR A 549 11.10 13.45 -9.89
C TYR A 549 12.63 13.29 -9.91
N TRP A 550 13.33 14.33 -10.31
CA TRP A 550 14.78 14.51 -10.16
C TRP A 550 15.03 15.74 -9.29
N ILE A 551 15.95 15.62 -8.32
CA ILE A 551 16.22 16.68 -7.34
C ILE A 551 17.65 17.20 -7.52
N ASP A 552 17.82 18.47 -7.85
CA ASP A 552 19.13 19.12 -8.07
C ASP A 552 19.57 20.10 -6.95
N ALA A 553 18.67 20.48 -6.05
CA ALA A 553 19.00 21.21 -4.81
C ALA A 553 17.98 20.91 -3.68
N LYS A 554 18.02 21.67 -2.57
CA LYS A 554 17.22 21.40 -1.36
C LYS A 554 15.90 22.20 -1.28
N ASP A 555 15.69 23.16 -2.16
CA ASP A 555 14.48 24.00 -2.22
C ASP A 555 13.39 23.38 -3.11
N ALA A 556 12.15 23.84 -2.93
CA ALA A 556 10.98 23.30 -3.63
C ALA A 556 10.95 23.56 -5.15
N LEU A 557 11.73 24.54 -5.65
CA LEU A 557 11.83 24.83 -7.09
C LEU A 557 12.81 23.88 -7.81
N SER A 558 13.68 23.23 -7.04
CA SER A 558 14.74 22.32 -7.49
C SER A 558 14.29 20.85 -7.48
N ILE A 559 12.98 20.63 -7.69
CA ILE A 559 12.31 19.32 -7.77
C ILE A 559 11.62 19.22 -9.13
N HIS A 560 12.29 18.57 -10.08
CA HIS A 560 11.86 18.52 -11.48
C HIS A 560 11.10 17.23 -11.76
N ARG A 561 9.84 17.31 -12.19
CA ARG A 561 9.04 16.12 -12.54
C ARG A 561 9.65 15.42 -13.77
N THR A 562 9.90 14.12 -13.64
CA THR A 562 10.39 13.25 -14.72
C THR A 562 9.27 12.38 -15.31
N GLN A 563 9.55 11.67 -16.40
CA GLN A 563 8.61 10.74 -17.04
C GLN A 563 9.24 9.35 -17.19
N GLU A 564 9.13 8.51 -16.15
CA GLU A 564 9.48 7.08 -16.25
C GLU A 564 8.27 6.24 -16.69
N ASN A 565 8.53 5.11 -17.36
CA ASN A 565 7.50 4.15 -17.77
C ASN A 565 7.11 3.26 -16.58
N LEU A 566 6.32 3.81 -15.65
CA LEU A 566 5.77 3.08 -14.51
C LEU A 566 4.51 2.30 -14.92
N THR A 567 4.38 1.08 -14.42
CA THR A 567 3.19 0.25 -14.57
C THR A 567 2.73 -0.23 -13.18
N HIS A 568 1.46 -0.65 -13.06
CA HIS A 568 0.88 -1.11 -11.79
C HIS A 568 1.05 -0.07 -10.66
N VAL A 569 0.80 1.19 -11.00
CA VAL A 569 0.88 2.31 -10.06
C VAL A 569 -0.35 2.30 -9.16
N ARG A 570 -0.16 2.09 -7.86
CA ARG A 570 -1.19 2.21 -6.83
C ARG A 570 -0.64 3.09 -5.69
N CYS A 571 -1.50 3.91 -5.10
CA CYS A 571 -1.21 4.63 -3.86
C CYS A 571 -2.47 4.59 -3.01
N LYS A 572 -2.34 4.10 -1.78
CA LYS A 572 -3.46 3.91 -0.83
C LYS A 572 -3.13 4.58 0.50
N THR A 573 -4.16 4.96 1.25
CA THR A 573 -4.02 5.45 2.62
C THR A 573 -4.90 4.65 3.57
N GLU A 574 -4.28 4.07 4.60
CA GLU A 574 -4.95 3.29 5.64
C GLU A 574 -4.71 3.98 6.98
N ASN A 575 -5.76 4.42 7.67
CA ASN A 575 -5.65 5.15 8.94
C ASN A 575 -4.75 6.43 8.89
N GLY A 576 -4.48 6.94 7.68
CA GLY A 576 -3.56 8.06 7.41
C GLY A 576 -2.12 7.66 7.10
N ILE A 577 -1.80 6.37 7.09
CA ILE A 577 -0.52 5.81 6.63
C ILE A 577 -0.58 5.61 5.12
N ILE A 578 0.40 6.14 4.40
CA ILE A 578 0.51 5.99 2.95
C ILE A 578 1.32 4.76 2.59
N THR A 579 0.76 3.96 1.67
CA THR A 579 1.43 2.89 0.94
C THR A 579 1.46 3.27 -0.54
N LEU A 580 2.65 3.30 -1.15
CA LEU A 580 2.84 3.50 -2.59
C LEU A 580 3.41 2.24 -3.22
N GLU A 581 2.96 1.94 -4.44
CA GLU A 581 3.34 0.74 -5.20
C GLU A 581 3.55 1.10 -6.67
N PHE A 582 4.60 0.57 -7.29
CA PHE A 582 4.84 0.70 -8.72
C PHE A 582 5.79 -0.38 -9.26
N THR A 583 5.75 -0.60 -10.58
CA THR A 583 6.69 -1.44 -11.31
C THR A 583 7.43 -0.62 -12.36
N ARG A 584 8.76 -0.74 -12.39
CA ARG A 584 9.64 -0.05 -13.35
C ARG A 584 10.66 -1.00 -14.02
N PRO A 585 11.13 -0.71 -15.24
CA PRO A 585 12.26 -1.43 -15.83
C PRO A 585 13.57 -1.20 -15.03
N LEU A 586 14.51 -2.14 -15.14
CA LEU A 586 15.84 -2.00 -14.51
C LEU A 586 16.74 -0.99 -15.25
N ASP A 587 16.75 -1.03 -16.59
CA ASP A 587 17.40 -0.04 -17.48
C ASP A 587 16.33 0.68 -18.33
N PRO A 588 16.14 2.00 -18.20
CA PRO A 588 15.19 2.74 -19.00
C PRO A 588 15.57 2.76 -20.50
N SER A 589 14.63 2.41 -21.38
CA SER A 589 14.84 2.26 -22.83
C SER A 589 15.04 3.58 -23.63
N CYS A 590 15.48 4.65 -22.98
CA CYS A 590 15.47 6.01 -23.51
C CYS A 590 16.87 6.66 -23.64
N ARG A 591 17.00 7.69 -24.49
CA ARG A 591 18.31 8.27 -24.84
C ARG A 591 18.89 9.15 -23.71
N ARG A 592 19.93 8.63 -23.04
CA ARG A 592 20.64 9.19 -21.88
C ARG A 592 21.14 10.63 -21.99
N GLU A 593 21.33 11.14 -23.21
CA GLU A 593 21.79 12.50 -23.49
C GLU A 593 20.67 13.56 -23.40
N LYS A 594 19.40 13.17 -23.56
CA LYS A 594 18.26 14.10 -23.69
C LYS A 594 17.36 14.19 -22.46
N ARG A 595 17.47 13.23 -21.54
CA ARG A 595 16.52 12.97 -20.45
C ARG A 595 17.29 12.45 -19.25
N VAL A 596 17.09 13.08 -18.09
CA VAL A 596 17.85 12.77 -16.86
C VAL A 596 17.41 11.42 -16.31
N GLU A 597 16.12 11.12 -16.38
CA GLU A 597 15.52 9.85 -15.95
C GLU A 597 16.12 8.61 -16.63
N CYS A 598 16.66 8.75 -17.85
CA CYS A 598 17.33 7.64 -18.56
C CYS A 598 18.68 7.24 -17.95
N LYS A 599 19.18 7.98 -16.95
CA LYS A 599 20.38 7.62 -16.17
C LYS A 599 20.03 6.90 -14.86
N ASN A 600 18.75 6.75 -14.53
CA ASN A 600 18.25 6.03 -13.35
C ASN A 600 18.25 4.51 -13.59
N ILE A 601 19.45 3.92 -13.63
CA ILE A 601 19.66 2.48 -13.88
C ILE A 601 19.81 1.76 -12.54
N ILE A 602 19.08 0.66 -12.35
CA ILE A 602 19.23 -0.21 -11.19
C ILE A 602 19.92 -1.49 -11.64
N ASP A 603 21.17 -1.70 -11.20
CA ASP A 603 21.86 -2.98 -11.30
C ASP A 603 21.57 -3.81 -10.03
N PRO A 604 20.83 -4.92 -10.10
CA PRO A 604 20.48 -5.75 -8.94
C PRO A 604 21.67 -6.45 -8.27
N THR A 605 22.87 -6.42 -8.87
CA THR A 605 24.10 -6.94 -8.26
C THR A 605 24.78 -5.92 -7.34
N THR A 606 24.49 -4.63 -7.52
CA THR A 606 25.01 -3.54 -6.68
C THR A 606 24.04 -3.18 -5.55
N PRO A 607 24.52 -2.66 -4.41
CA PRO A 607 23.61 -2.19 -3.35
C PRO A 607 22.91 -0.90 -3.79
N LEU A 608 21.57 -0.92 -3.84
CA LEU A 608 20.77 0.26 -4.15
C LEU A 608 20.79 1.21 -2.94
N LYS A 609 21.25 2.44 -3.12
CA LYS A 609 21.19 3.48 -2.09
C LYS A 609 19.79 4.07 -2.03
N VAL A 610 19.08 3.85 -0.94
CA VAL A 610 17.71 4.33 -0.71
C VAL A 610 17.69 5.32 0.46
N VAL A 611 17.09 6.49 0.22
CA VAL A 611 16.70 7.48 1.21
C VAL A 611 15.17 7.61 1.22
N TRP A 612 14.59 8.15 2.28
CA TRP A 612 13.14 8.33 2.37
C TRP A 612 12.77 9.68 3.02
N ALA A 613 11.58 10.17 2.70
CA ALA A 613 11.00 11.38 3.27
C ALA A 613 9.47 11.27 3.38
N MET A 614 8.89 11.93 4.38
CA MET A 614 7.45 12.05 4.61
C MET A 614 7.10 13.50 4.94
N GLY A 615 5.94 13.98 4.47
CA GLY A 615 5.46 15.33 4.73
C GLY A 615 3.93 15.44 4.80
N SER A 616 3.42 16.66 4.93
CA SER A 616 2.01 16.94 5.24
C SER A 616 1.09 17.09 4.03
N LYS A 617 1.59 17.58 2.88
CA LYS A 617 0.84 17.66 1.62
C LYS A 617 1.80 17.66 0.42
N TRP A 618 1.39 17.02 -0.67
CA TRP A 618 2.04 17.09 -1.98
C TRP A 618 1.06 17.60 -3.04
N THR A 619 1.57 18.14 -4.15
CA THR A 619 0.78 18.71 -5.24
C THR A 619 1.48 18.48 -6.59
N ASN A 620 0.70 18.39 -7.67
CA ASN A 620 1.23 18.09 -9.01
C ASN A 620 1.97 19.24 -9.70
N ASN A 621 1.62 20.51 -9.40
CA ASN A 621 1.96 21.65 -10.27
C ASN A 621 2.92 22.67 -9.63
N HIS A 622 2.70 23.05 -8.36
CA HIS A 622 3.50 24.04 -7.67
C HIS A 622 3.81 23.57 -6.26
N LEU A 623 5.07 23.19 -6.05
CA LEU A 623 5.65 22.91 -4.75
C LEU A 623 6.09 24.23 -4.12
N THR A 624 5.94 24.31 -2.79
CA THR A 624 6.28 25.47 -1.95
C THR A 624 6.91 24.95 -0.66
N ASP A 625 7.37 25.85 0.22
CA ASP A 625 7.90 25.47 1.54
C ASP A 625 6.88 24.67 2.40
N ARG A 626 5.58 24.76 2.08
CA ARG A 626 4.52 23.97 2.74
C ARG A 626 4.55 22.48 2.37
N ASN A 627 5.29 22.11 1.32
CA ASN A 627 5.49 20.73 0.86
C ASN A 627 6.77 20.09 1.43
N MET A 628 7.56 20.83 2.22
CA MET A 628 8.75 20.31 2.87
C MET A 628 8.43 19.10 3.76
N HIS A 629 9.35 18.15 3.78
CA HIS A 629 9.24 16.94 4.58
C HIS A 629 9.35 17.26 6.08
N SER A 630 8.49 16.64 6.89
CA SER A 630 8.54 16.72 8.36
C SER A 630 9.38 15.59 8.97
N SER A 631 9.65 14.53 8.22
CA SER A 631 10.45 13.38 8.65
C SER A 631 11.25 12.82 7.47
N THR A 632 12.50 12.46 7.70
CA THR A 632 13.45 12.00 6.65
C THR A 632 14.45 10.99 7.20
N SER A 633 15.00 10.16 6.32
CA SER A 633 16.21 9.37 6.60
C SER A 633 17.42 10.28 6.89
N ASN A 634 18.17 9.97 7.95
CA ASN A 634 19.40 10.70 8.31
C ASN A 634 20.60 10.35 7.41
N ARG A 635 20.57 9.17 6.76
CA ARG A 635 21.61 8.63 5.88
C ARG A 635 21.00 7.64 4.88
N PRO A 636 21.65 7.35 3.74
CA PRO A 636 21.20 6.31 2.82
C PRO A 636 21.36 4.91 3.42
N ILE A 637 20.39 4.04 3.11
CA ILE A 637 20.46 2.59 3.36
C ILE A 637 20.90 1.88 2.08
N LEU A 638 21.81 0.92 2.22
CA LEU A 638 22.32 0.07 1.15
C LEU A 638 21.45 -1.19 1.06
N VAL A 639 20.48 -1.20 0.13
CA VAL A 639 19.57 -2.33 -0.08
C VAL A 639 20.18 -3.31 -1.08
N HIS A 640 20.51 -4.52 -0.64
CA HIS A 640 21.02 -5.60 -1.46
C HIS A 640 19.87 -6.39 -2.11
N LEU A 641 19.41 -5.92 -3.26
CA LEU A 641 18.19 -6.40 -3.93
C LEU A 641 18.15 -7.91 -4.20
N LYS A 642 19.30 -8.57 -4.45
CA LYS A 642 19.38 -10.03 -4.62
C LYS A 642 19.48 -10.83 -3.31
N ARG A 643 19.87 -10.21 -2.20
CA ARG A 643 20.12 -10.87 -0.91
C ARG A 643 18.92 -10.78 0.06
N GLY A 644 17.99 -9.86 -0.19
CA GLY A 644 16.88 -9.60 0.72
C GLY A 644 17.33 -8.87 2.01
N SER A 645 18.44 -8.15 1.97
CA SER A 645 19.05 -7.51 3.15
C SER A 645 19.35 -6.03 2.92
N ALA A 646 19.41 -5.26 4.01
CA ALA A 646 19.78 -3.86 4.01
C ALA A 646 20.83 -3.57 5.09
N GLU A 647 21.79 -2.70 4.78
CA GLU A 647 22.86 -2.29 5.70
C GLU A 647 22.97 -0.75 5.67
N ALA A 648 23.22 -0.10 6.82
CA ALA A 648 23.36 1.36 6.88
C ALA A 648 24.77 1.79 6.47
N GLU A 649 24.91 2.89 5.73
CA GLU A 649 26.24 3.42 5.38
C GLU A 649 26.96 3.93 6.65
N GLN A 650 28.17 3.42 6.91
CA GLN A 650 28.90 3.66 8.15
C GLN A 650 29.61 5.02 8.13
N ASP A 651 29.34 5.87 9.12
CA ASP A 651 29.95 7.20 9.22
C ASP A 651 31.33 7.14 9.91
N LEU A 652 32.39 7.44 9.14
CA LEU A 652 33.78 7.49 9.62
C LEU A 652 34.21 8.89 10.09
N LEU A 653 33.36 9.91 9.97
CA LEU A 653 33.69 11.30 10.29
C LEU A 653 34.10 11.52 11.77
N PRO A 654 33.44 10.93 12.79
CA PRO A 654 33.84 11.08 14.19
C PRO A 654 35.26 10.53 14.46
N VAL A 655 35.60 9.38 13.87
CA VAL A 655 36.92 8.74 14.02
C VAL A 655 38.02 9.63 13.44
N LEU A 656 37.80 10.17 12.25
CA LEU A 656 38.79 11.01 11.57
C LEU A 656 39.00 12.35 12.29
N ALA A 657 37.96 12.89 12.94
CA ALA A 657 38.08 14.06 13.80
C ALA A 657 38.97 13.80 15.03
N VAL A 658 38.82 12.64 15.69
CA VAL A 658 39.68 12.24 16.84
C VAL A 658 41.15 12.11 16.40
N HIS A 659 41.42 11.49 15.25
CA HIS A 659 42.78 11.42 14.70
C HIS A 659 43.38 12.82 14.49
N GLY A 660 42.63 13.74 13.88
CA GLY A 660 43.06 15.12 13.65
C GLY A 660 43.39 15.87 14.96
N PHE A 661 42.55 15.73 15.99
CA PHE A 661 42.77 16.33 17.31
C PHE A 661 44.05 15.81 17.97
N MET A 662 44.26 14.49 18.01
CA MET A 662 45.46 13.90 18.60
C MET A 662 46.74 14.34 17.88
N MET A 663 46.71 14.42 16.54
CA MET A 663 47.84 14.91 15.75
C MET A 663 48.13 16.39 16.01
N PHE A 664 47.12 17.25 16.21
CA PHE A 664 47.33 18.65 16.59
C PHE A 664 47.97 18.78 17.98
N VAL A 665 47.53 18.01 18.99
CA VAL A 665 48.12 18.03 20.33
C VAL A 665 49.61 17.66 20.29
N ALA A 666 49.98 16.64 19.51
CA ALA A 666 51.38 16.24 19.38
C ALA A 666 52.23 17.26 18.58
N TRP A 667 51.82 17.59 17.35
CA TRP A 667 52.63 18.40 16.42
C TRP A 667 52.50 19.91 16.61
N GLY A 668 51.37 20.39 17.14
CA GLY A 668 51.11 21.80 17.41
C GLY A 668 51.51 22.27 18.82
N ILE A 669 51.65 21.35 19.78
CA ILE A 669 51.88 21.69 21.20
C ILE A 669 53.09 20.95 21.79
N LEU A 670 53.03 19.62 21.93
CA LEU A 670 54.00 18.87 22.74
C LEU A 670 55.41 18.81 22.13
N LEU A 671 55.53 18.39 20.86
CA LEU A 671 56.83 18.25 20.19
C LEU A 671 57.53 19.61 19.99
N PRO A 672 56.85 20.70 19.56
CA PRO A 672 57.42 22.05 19.58
C PRO A 672 57.78 22.51 20.99
N GLY A 673 56.90 22.30 21.99
CA GLY A 673 57.13 22.68 23.38
C GLY A 673 58.41 22.06 23.95
N GLY A 674 58.69 20.79 23.66
CA GLY A 674 59.93 20.13 24.04
C GLY A 674 61.17 20.76 23.38
N ILE A 675 61.08 21.21 22.12
CA ILE A 675 62.19 21.92 21.44
C ILE A 675 62.44 23.30 22.07
N LEU A 676 61.37 24.02 22.41
CA LEU A 676 61.46 25.32 23.09
C LEU A 676 62.05 25.16 24.51
N ALA A 677 61.69 24.11 25.23
CA ALA A 677 62.27 23.78 26.54
C ALA A 677 63.79 23.56 26.46
N ALA A 678 64.26 22.79 25.47
CA ALA A 678 65.69 22.54 25.27
C ALA A 678 66.50 23.78 24.87
N ARG A 679 65.85 24.82 24.34
CA ARG A 679 66.50 26.08 24.00
C ARG A 679 66.49 27.07 25.17
N TYR A 680 65.32 27.41 25.69
CA TYR A 680 65.14 28.57 26.57
C TYR A 680 65.13 28.24 28.07
N LEU A 681 64.94 26.98 28.47
CA LEU A 681 64.88 26.57 29.88
C LEU A 681 66.22 26.09 30.45
N LYS A 682 67.34 26.23 29.72
CA LYS A 682 68.70 25.87 30.20
C LYS A 682 69.12 26.52 31.52
N HIS A 683 68.45 27.60 31.94
CA HIS A 683 68.68 28.31 33.20
C HIS A 683 68.13 27.61 34.46
N LEU A 684 67.36 26.51 34.31
CA LEU A 684 66.92 25.70 35.42
C LEU A 684 68.11 24.90 35.99
N LYS A 685 68.32 24.92 37.32
CA LYS A 685 69.44 24.22 37.97
C LYS A 685 69.39 22.71 37.67
N GLY A 686 70.54 22.14 37.28
CA GLY A 686 70.70 20.72 36.92
C GLY A 686 70.05 20.34 35.58
N ASP A 687 69.80 19.04 35.37
CA ASP A 687 69.26 18.49 34.11
C ASP A 687 67.74 18.72 33.92
N GLY A 688 67.15 19.72 34.58
CA GLY A 688 65.71 19.99 34.55
C GLY A 688 65.16 20.24 33.15
N TRP A 689 65.86 21.06 32.34
CA TRP A 689 65.50 21.33 30.96
C TRP A 689 65.54 20.07 30.08
N TYR A 690 66.50 19.18 30.33
CA TYR A 690 66.71 17.95 29.57
C TYR A 690 65.59 16.95 29.87
N ARG A 691 65.22 16.79 31.15
CA ARG A 691 64.06 15.99 31.56
C ARG A 691 62.76 16.49 30.92
N ILE A 692 62.49 17.78 30.96
CA ILE A 692 61.29 18.38 30.35
C ILE A 692 61.26 18.14 28.83
N HIS A 693 62.39 18.34 28.13
CA HIS A 693 62.51 18.03 26.71
C HIS A 693 62.17 16.56 26.44
N VAL A 694 62.85 15.64 27.13
CA VAL A 694 62.70 14.19 26.94
C VAL A 694 61.26 13.73 27.20
N TYR A 695 60.62 14.17 28.28
CA TYR A 695 59.22 13.79 28.56
C TYR A 695 58.25 14.33 27.50
N LEU A 696 58.41 15.58 27.05
CA LEU A 696 57.56 16.15 26.00
C LEU A 696 57.74 15.46 24.64
N GLN A 697 58.97 15.08 24.27
CA GLN A 697 59.23 14.32 23.04
C GLN A 697 58.62 12.91 23.10
N TYR A 698 58.81 12.17 24.20
CA TYR A 698 58.24 10.82 24.33
C TYR A 698 56.70 10.84 24.37
N SER A 699 56.09 11.74 25.16
CA SER A 699 54.62 11.87 25.21
C SER A 699 54.03 12.26 23.86
N GLY A 700 54.65 13.19 23.13
CA GLY A 700 54.24 13.55 21.78
C GLY A 700 54.34 12.37 20.81
N LEU A 701 55.43 11.61 20.85
CA LEU A 701 55.63 10.44 19.99
C LEU A 701 54.62 9.32 20.27
N VAL A 702 54.29 9.06 21.54
CA VAL A 702 53.25 8.07 21.92
C VAL A 702 51.89 8.46 21.35
N ILE A 703 51.49 9.73 21.47
CA ILE A 703 50.22 10.22 20.92
C ILE A 703 50.18 10.07 19.39
N VAL A 704 51.28 10.36 18.69
CA VAL A 704 51.39 10.16 17.23
C VAL A 704 51.21 8.70 16.82
N LEU A 705 51.84 7.77 17.54
CA LEU A 705 51.73 6.33 17.26
C LEU A 705 50.32 5.79 17.55
N LEU A 706 49.69 6.22 18.65
CA LEU A 706 48.30 5.87 18.96
C LEU A 706 47.33 6.41 17.90
N ALA A 707 47.47 7.69 17.52
CA ALA A 707 46.63 8.31 16.51
C ALA A 707 46.78 7.65 15.12
N LEU A 708 47.98 7.18 14.77
CA LEU A 708 48.20 6.36 13.57
C LEU A 708 47.49 4.99 13.67
N LEU A 709 47.62 4.30 14.81
CA LEU A 709 46.99 3.00 15.03
C LEU A 709 45.47 3.06 14.91
N PHE A 710 44.82 4.03 15.56
CA PHE A 710 43.38 4.25 15.46
C PHE A 710 42.93 4.49 14.01
N ALA A 711 43.66 5.31 13.25
CA ALA A 711 43.33 5.55 11.84
C ALA A 711 43.47 4.30 10.96
N VAL A 712 44.49 3.47 11.17
CA VAL A 712 44.71 2.24 10.37
C VAL A 712 43.70 1.15 10.71
N ALA A 713 43.33 1.01 11.99
CA ALA A 713 42.35 0.03 12.44
C ALA A 713 40.97 0.28 11.81
N GLU A 714 40.47 1.52 11.90
CA GLU A 714 39.13 1.88 11.42
C GLU A 714 39.04 1.98 9.89
N LEU A 715 40.13 2.38 9.20
CA LEU A 715 40.19 2.37 7.74
C LEU A 715 40.42 0.96 7.14
N ARG A 716 40.53 -0.08 7.98
CA ARG A 716 40.79 -1.47 7.59
C ARG A 716 41.95 -1.65 6.61
N GLY A 717 43.00 -0.82 6.73
CA GLY A 717 44.17 -0.85 5.84
C GLY A 717 45.00 0.43 5.84
N PHE A 718 46.16 0.38 5.20
CA PHE A 718 47.11 1.50 5.09
C PHE A 718 47.37 1.83 3.62
N TYR A 719 46.86 2.97 3.15
CA TYR A 719 46.89 3.38 1.73
C TYR A 719 47.63 4.71 1.53
N VAL A 720 48.76 4.69 0.83
CA VAL A 720 49.64 5.86 0.61
C VAL A 720 49.26 6.64 -0.67
N SER A 721 47.97 6.92 -0.85
CA SER A 721 47.43 7.67 -2.00
C SER A 721 47.51 9.19 -1.82
N SER A 722 46.97 9.68 -0.70
CA SER A 722 46.81 11.11 -0.40
C SER A 722 48.12 11.83 -0.07
N THR A 723 48.20 13.13 -0.41
CA THR A 723 49.31 14.02 -0.06
C THR A 723 49.51 14.12 1.45
N HIS A 724 48.43 14.15 2.23
CA HIS A 724 48.48 14.12 3.69
C HIS A 724 49.20 12.88 4.20
N VAL A 725 48.87 11.68 3.69
CA VAL A 725 49.49 10.42 4.14
C VAL A 725 50.99 10.40 3.82
N LYS A 726 51.40 10.94 2.66
CA LYS A 726 52.81 11.07 2.29
C LYS A 726 53.60 11.97 3.24
N PHE A 727 53.08 13.16 3.56
CA PHE A 727 53.73 14.06 4.52
C PHE A 727 53.67 13.52 5.95
N GLY A 728 52.54 12.95 6.38
CA GLY A 728 52.36 12.34 7.69
C GLY A 728 53.34 11.19 7.92
N PHE A 729 53.39 10.20 7.02
CA PHE A 729 54.31 9.08 7.12
C PHE A 729 55.79 9.51 7.14
N THR A 730 56.16 10.47 6.27
CA THR A 730 57.52 11.03 6.26
C THR A 730 57.87 11.70 7.60
N THR A 731 56.93 12.46 8.17
CA THR A 731 57.08 13.09 9.49
C THR A 731 57.27 12.05 10.60
N ILE A 732 56.42 11.00 10.62
CA ILE A 732 56.48 9.94 11.65
C ILE A 732 57.81 9.19 11.56
N LEU A 733 58.29 8.86 10.36
CA LEU A 733 59.59 8.22 10.15
C LEU A 733 60.74 9.07 10.72
N LEU A 734 60.76 10.37 10.40
CA LEU A 734 61.75 11.31 10.91
C LEU A 734 61.66 11.47 12.45
N ALA A 735 60.45 11.43 13.01
CA ALA A 735 60.22 11.46 14.45
C ALA A 735 60.78 10.23 15.17
N CYS A 736 60.51 9.03 14.65
CA CYS A 736 61.03 7.76 15.19
C CYS A 736 62.56 7.65 15.10
N ILE A 737 63.19 8.32 14.13
CA ILE A 737 64.66 8.39 14.04
C ILE A 737 65.25 9.24 15.19
N GLN A 738 64.53 10.20 15.78
CA GLN A 738 65.08 11.06 16.83
C GLN A 738 65.43 10.32 18.13
N PRO A 739 64.58 9.45 18.73
CA PRO A 739 64.97 8.62 19.87
C PRO A 739 66.13 7.67 19.58
N VAL A 740 66.17 7.06 18.38
CA VAL A 740 67.28 6.18 17.98
C VAL A 740 68.59 6.97 17.89
N ASN A 741 68.55 8.16 17.30
CA ASN A 741 69.69 9.08 17.28
C ASN A 741 70.08 9.53 18.71
N ALA A 742 69.11 9.75 19.60
CA ALA A 742 69.35 10.11 21.00
C ALA A 742 69.99 8.98 21.83
N PHE A 743 69.73 7.71 21.50
CA PHE A 743 70.40 6.56 22.11
C PHE A 743 71.90 6.50 21.72
N LEU A 744 72.24 6.93 20.50
CA LEU A 744 73.62 6.99 20.00
C LEU A 744 74.39 8.26 20.43
N ARG A 745 73.83 9.05 21.36
CA ARG A 745 74.40 10.31 21.85
C ARG A 745 75.77 10.09 22.52
N PRO A 746 76.87 10.67 22.01
CA PRO A 746 78.18 10.60 22.66
C PRO A 746 78.15 11.22 24.06
N GLN A 747 78.98 10.72 24.99
CA GLN A 747 79.06 11.23 26.36
C GLN A 747 79.39 12.74 26.42
N LYS A 748 78.95 13.43 27.49
CA LYS A 748 79.32 14.83 27.75
C LYS A 748 80.81 14.85 28.17
N PRO A 749 81.64 15.77 27.64
CA PRO A 749 83.00 15.95 28.16
C PRO A 749 82.97 16.38 29.63
N SER A 750 84.03 16.03 30.35
CA SER A 750 84.35 16.53 31.70
C SER A 750 84.49 18.06 31.67
N ASN A 751 84.18 18.74 32.77
CA ASN A 751 84.26 20.20 32.84
C ASN A 751 85.66 20.70 32.41
N GLY A 752 85.71 21.59 31.41
CA GLY A 752 86.94 22.14 30.84
C GLY A 752 87.50 21.44 29.58
N GLU A 753 87.04 20.24 29.21
CA GLU A 753 87.54 19.56 28.00
C GLU A 753 86.77 19.96 26.72
N GLN A 754 87.48 20.09 25.60
CA GLN A 754 86.86 20.39 24.30
C GLN A 754 85.96 19.23 23.86
N ALA A 755 84.73 19.55 23.43
CA ALA A 755 83.78 18.55 22.97
C ALA A 755 84.32 17.76 21.76
N SER A 756 84.26 16.42 21.86
CA SER A 756 84.66 15.52 20.76
C SER A 756 83.97 15.90 19.44
N PHE A 757 84.71 15.86 18.33
CA PHE A 757 84.17 16.14 16.98
C PHE A 757 82.90 15.33 16.66
N LYS A 758 82.80 14.09 17.17
CA LYS A 758 81.60 13.24 17.06
C LYS A 758 80.38 13.83 17.78
N ARG A 759 80.58 14.45 18.94
CA ARG A 759 79.54 15.10 19.75
C ARG A 759 79.01 16.34 19.05
N VAL A 760 79.88 17.18 18.50
CA VAL A 760 79.49 18.40 17.75
C VAL A 760 78.69 18.05 16.49
N ILE A 761 79.13 17.05 15.71
CA ILE A 761 78.37 16.56 14.55
C ILE A 761 77.00 16.03 14.97
N TRP A 762 76.92 15.25 16.05
CA TRP A 762 75.67 14.71 16.56
C TRP A 762 74.69 15.82 16.99
N GLU A 763 75.17 16.86 17.68
CA GLU A 763 74.34 18.00 18.11
C GLU A 763 73.78 18.79 16.93
N TYR A 764 74.60 19.06 15.90
CA TYR A 764 74.14 19.67 14.65
C TYR A 764 73.12 18.80 13.92
N PHE A 765 73.40 17.50 13.77
CA PHE A 765 72.52 16.57 13.06
C PHE A 765 71.16 16.42 13.76
N HIS A 766 71.15 16.22 15.08
CA HIS A 766 69.94 16.16 15.89
C HIS A 766 69.12 17.45 15.78
N ALA A 767 69.76 18.62 15.90
CA ALA A 767 69.08 19.91 15.81
C ALA A 767 68.50 20.20 14.41
N ILE A 768 69.21 19.86 13.33
CA ILE A 768 68.75 20.07 11.95
C ILE A 768 67.57 19.13 11.65
N VAL A 769 67.75 17.82 11.84
CA VAL A 769 66.69 16.84 11.52
C VAL A 769 65.46 17.08 12.39
N GLY A 770 65.62 17.48 13.67
CA GLY A 770 64.50 17.83 14.54
C GLY A 770 63.69 19.03 14.02
N ARG A 771 64.35 20.10 13.56
CA ARG A 771 63.69 21.27 12.95
C ARG A 771 63.00 20.93 11.62
N CYS A 772 63.65 20.12 10.77
CA CYS A 772 63.03 19.62 9.55
C CYS A 772 61.78 18.79 9.85
N THR A 773 61.82 17.93 10.88
CA THR A 773 60.68 17.10 11.29
C THR A 773 59.46 17.96 11.65
N ILE A 774 59.63 19.04 12.42
CA ILE A 774 58.53 19.99 12.73
C ILE A 774 57.99 20.65 11.47
N ALA A 775 58.84 21.09 10.53
CA ALA A 775 58.40 21.74 9.31
C ALA A 775 57.52 20.82 8.42
N VAL A 776 57.91 19.54 8.29
CA VAL A 776 57.11 18.54 7.55
C VAL A 776 55.83 18.19 8.33
N GLY A 777 55.87 18.15 9.66
CA GLY A 777 54.70 17.91 10.52
C GLY A 777 53.63 19.01 10.41
N ILE A 778 54.04 20.28 10.35
CA ILE A 778 53.12 21.40 10.09
C ILE A 778 52.46 21.25 8.71
N ALA A 779 53.23 20.90 7.68
CA ALA A 779 52.67 20.63 6.34
C ALA A 779 51.70 19.43 6.35
N ALA A 780 51.97 18.39 7.14
CA ALA A 780 51.07 17.24 7.32
C ALA A 780 49.73 17.65 7.97
N LEU A 781 49.72 18.55 8.95
CA LEU A 781 48.49 19.07 9.56
C LEU A 781 47.64 19.85 8.55
N PHE A 782 48.22 20.80 7.80
CA PHE A 782 47.47 21.60 6.82
C PHE A 782 46.92 20.73 5.67
N THR A 783 47.72 19.80 5.15
CA THR A 783 47.25 18.85 4.12
C THR A 783 46.19 17.88 4.66
N GLY A 784 46.23 17.54 5.96
CA GLY A 784 45.22 16.72 6.63
C GLY A 784 43.85 17.40 6.71
N MET A 785 43.81 18.66 7.16
CA MET A 785 42.55 19.42 7.19
C MET A 785 41.97 19.64 5.80
N LYS A 786 42.82 19.90 4.79
CA LYS A 786 42.36 19.98 3.40
C LYS A 786 41.75 18.65 2.93
N HIS A 787 42.42 17.52 3.18
CA HIS A 787 41.96 16.20 2.80
C HIS A 787 40.65 15.78 3.52
N LEU A 788 40.42 16.25 4.75
CA LEU A 788 39.15 16.11 5.45
C LEU A 788 38.02 16.89 4.75
N GLY A 789 38.28 18.15 4.36
CA GLY A 789 37.29 19.01 3.71
C GLY A 789 36.92 18.57 2.31
N ASP A 790 37.92 18.25 1.48
CA ASP A 790 37.71 17.74 0.12
C ASP A 790 36.90 16.41 0.09
N ARG A 791 36.73 15.72 1.24
CA ARG A 791 36.04 14.42 1.35
C ARG A 791 34.65 14.48 2.00
N TYR A 792 34.39 15.44 2.89
CA TYR A 792 33.16 15.48 3.70
C TYR A 792 32.41 16.83 3.67
N ASP A 793 32.87 17.80 2.88
CA ASP A 793 32.19 19.10 2.63
C ASP A 793 31.76 19.86 3.90
N VAL A 794 32.59 19.79 4.94
CA VAL A 794 32.28 20.36 6.26
C VAL A 794 32.53 21.87 6.25
N GLU A 795 31.44 22.65 6.29
CA GLU A 795 31.41 24.12 6.20
C GLU A 795 32.43 24.84 7.10
N ASN A 796 32.72 24.30 8.29
CA ASN A 796 33.59 24.93 9.29
C ASN A 796 35.11 24.74 9.07
N ILE A 797 35.55 23.97 8.06
CA ILE A 797 36.98 23.65 7.88
C ILE A 797 37.83 24.87 7.52
N HIS A 798 37.25 25.87 6.82
CA HIS A 798 37.97 27.11 6.53
C HIS A 798 38.32 27.87 7.83
N GLY A 799 37.38 27.93 8.79
CA GLY A 799 37.60 28.55 10.11
C GLY A 799 38.66 27.82 10.93
N LEU A 800 38.64 26.49 10.96
CA LEU A 800 39.66 25.68 11.65
C LEU A 800 41.05 25.86 11.01
N GLY A 801 41.11 25.97 9.68
CA GLY A 801 42.32 26.29 8.93
C GLY A 801 42.95 27.62 9.33
N TRP A 802 42.15 28.68 9.43
CA TRP A 802 42.60 29.99 9.91
C TRP A 802 43.04 29.96 11.38
N ALA A 803 42.29 29.29 12.26
CA ALA A 803 42.67 29.15 13.67
C ALA A 803 44.05 28.46 13.82
N MET A 804 44.32 27.40 13.05
CA MET A 804 45.61 26.71 13.07
C MET A 804 46.74 27.57 12.48
N ALA A 805 46.48 28.36 11.43
CA ALA A 805 47.45 29.32 10.91
C ALA A 805 47.81 30.39 11.96
N ILE A 806 46.81 30.95 12.65
CA ILE A 806 47.01 31.92 13.73
C ILE A 806 47.84 31.29 14.87
N TRP A 807 47.57 30.04 15.25
CA TRP A 807 48.35 29.33 16.28
C TRP A 807 49.85 29.26 15.95
N PHE A 808 50.20 28.85 14.73
CA PHE A 808 51.60 28.77 14.32
C PHE A 808 52.25 30.16 14.14
N ILE A 809 51.50 31.18 13.71
CA ILE A 809 51.99 32.57 13.66
C ILE A 809 52.31 33.09 15.06
N VAL A 810 51.42 32.89 16.03
CA VAL A 810 51.63 33.28 17.44
C VAL A 810 52.85 32.55 18.01
N GLY A 811 52.98 31.23 17.77
CA GLY A 811 54.16 30.45 18.15
C GLY A 811 55.46 31.00 17.55
N ALA A 812 55.46 31.36 16.26
CA ALA A 812 56.63 31.95 15.60
C ALA A 812 56.99 33.34 16.18
N LEU A 813 56.01 34.19 16.49
CA LEU A 813 56.22 35.49 17.13
C LEU A 813 56.80 35.35 18.54
N ILE A 814 56.34 34.37 19.32
CA ILE A 814 56.91 34.03 20.64
C ILE A 814 58.38 33.62 20.50
N VAL A 815 58.72 32.77 19.51
CA VAL A 815 60.11 32.37 19.24
C VAL A 815 60.97 33.57 18.86
N ILE A 816 60.50 34.43 17.96
CA ILE A 816 61.22 35.66 17.55
C ILE A 816 61.45 36.58 18.75
N TYR A 817 60.45 36.75 19.62
CA TYR A 817 60.57 37.55 20.84
C TYR A 817 61.57 36.98 21.84
N LEU A 818 61.53 35.66 22.10
CA LEU A 818 62.47 34.97 22.99
C LEU A 818 63.91 35.07 22.45
N GLU A 819 64.10 34.83 21.15
CA GLU A 819 65.39 34.95 20.47
C GLU A 819 65.95 36.39 20.52
N TYR A 820 65.09 37.38 20.33
CA TYR A 820 65.45 38.80 20.49
C TYR A 820 65.88 39.11 21.92
N ARG A 821 65.14 38.61 22.92
CA ARG A 821 65.46 38.80 24.35
C ARG A 821 66.78 38.11 24.74
N GLU A 822 67.06 36.94 24.19
CA GLU A 822 68.31 36.20 24.39
C GLU A 822 69.52 36.94 23.78
N ARG A 823 69.40 37.41 22.53
CA ARG A 823 70.42 38.27 21.90
C ARG A 823 70.66 39.57 22.68
N GLN A 824 69.62 40.16 23.26
CA GLN A 824 69.74 41.35 24.12
C GLN A 824 70.45 41.04 25.45
N ARG A 825 70.23 39.86 26.05
CA ARG A 825 71.02 39.41 27.22
C ARG A 825 72.51 39.27 26.86
N ILE A 826 72.82 38.56 25.78
CA ILE A 826 74.21 38.35 25.30
C ILE A 826 74.90 39.70 25.03
N ARG A 827 74.23 40.65 24.36
CA ARG A 827 74.77 42.01 24.14
C ARG A 827 75.06 42.76 25.44
N LYS A 828 74.19 42.66 26.45
CA LYS A 828 74.43 43.26 27.77
C LYS A 828 75.61 42.59 28.51
N GLN A 829 75.75 41.28 28.39
CA GLN A 829 76.86 40.51 28.99
C GLN A 829 78.22 40.87 28.34
N ILE A 830 78.25 41.07 27.02
CA ILE A 830 79.44 41.56 26.30
C ILE A 830 79.75 43.02 26.67
N SER A 831 78.74 43.89 26.74
CA SER A 831 78.92 45.30 27.11
C SER A 831 79.36 45.49 28.57
N GLY A 832 78.97 44.60 29.49
CA GLY A 832 79.35 44.65 30.90
C GLY A 832 80.79 44.22 31.19
N ARG A 833 81.47 43.55 30.23
CA ARG A 833 82.81 42.97 30.44
C ARG A 833 83.97 43.95 30.21
N SER A 834 83.70 45.25 29.97
CA SER A 834 84.73 46.27 29.72
C SER A 834 85.12 47.12 30.94
N ASN A 835 84.51 46.91 32.11
CA ASN A 835 84.96 47.47 33.40
C ASN A 835 85.31 46.32 34.37
N TRP A 836 86.33 46.55 35.22
CA TRP A 836 87.15 45.52 35.88
C TRP A 836 86.79 45.22 37.36
N VAL A 837 87.07 43.97 37.82
CA VAL A 837 87.46 43.53 39.20
C VAL A 837 86.38 43.67 40.32
N LEU A 838 86.21 42.80 41.35
CA LEU A 838 86.90 41.62 41.92
C LEU A 838 85.86 40.58 42.46
N ASP A 839 86.30 39.31 42.64
CA ASP A 839 85.78 38.24 43.53
C ASP A 839 84.26 38.01 43.76
N ASN A 840 83.77 36.87 43.27
CA ASN A 840 83.39 35.74 44.15
C ASN A 840 83.19 34.45 43.32
N LEU A 841 83.52 33.30 43.92
CA LEU A 841 83.35 31.97 43.33
C LEU A 841 81.88 31.50 43.39
N GLU A 842 81.19 31.45 42.25
CA GLU A 842 80.19 30.42 41.94
C GLU A 842 80.35 29.99 40.47
N GLU A 843 80.31 28.68 40.20
CA GLU A 843 80.56 28.10 38.87
C GLU A 843 79.35 28.29 37.93
N ASP A 844 79.55 28.99 36.80
CA ASP A 844 78.58 29.09 35.69
C ASP A 844 79.17 28.50 34.40
N ASP A 845 79.08 27.16 34.29
CA ASP A 845 79.51 26.38 33.13
C ASP A 845 78.53 26.55 31.94
N SER A 846 78.59 27.69 31.26
CA SER A 846 77.72 28.00 30.10
C SER A 846 78.46 28.61 28.88
N VAL A 847 79.60 28.02 28.48
CA VAL A 847 80.30 28.38 27.22
C VAL A 847 79.66 27.66 26.01
N ASP A 848 78.81 28.37 25.28
CA ASP A 848 78.16 27.88 24.04
C ASP A 848 79.10 28.06 22.82
N LEU A 849 79.74 26.97 22.38
CA LEU A 849 80.82 26.98 21.37
C LEU A 849 80.35 27.07 19.90
N LEU A 850 79.31 27.87 19.61
CA LEU A 850 78.72 27.96 18.28
C LEU A 850 78.81 29.37 17.66
N HIS A 851 80.02 29.74 17.19
CA HIS A 851 80.17 30.78 16.16
C HIS A 851 81.38 30.52 15.25
N PRO A 852 81.21 30.51 13.91
CA PRO A 852 82.33 30.38 12.98
C PRO A 852 83.00 31.73 12.73
N ILE A 853 84.25 31.90 13.17
CA ILE A 853 85.13 32.95 12.69
C ILE A 853 86.32 32.28 12.01
N ARG A 854 86.36 32.37 10.67
CA ARG A 854 87.59 32.14 9.90
C ARG A 854 88.36 33.44 9.83
N THR A 855 89.46 33.54 10.56
CA THR A 855 90.56 34.45 10.27
C THR A 855 91.82 33.61 10.07
N SER A 856 92.52 33.86 8.97
CA SER A 856 93.78 33.19 8.63
C SER A 856 94.95 33.74 9.45
N ALA A 857 95.91 32.84 9.72
CA ALA A 857 97.35 33.01 9.98
C ALA A 857 97.96 34.45 9.96
N ASP A 858 98.99 34.75 10.76
CA ASP A 858 100.17 33.88 10.97
C ASP A 858 101.00 34.24 12.24
N LYS A 859 101.61 33.21 12.90
CA LYS A 859 102.87 33.19 13.71
C LYS A 859 103.02 34.15 14.95
N GLU A 860 103.77 33.86 16.03
CA GLU A 860 104.87 32.94 16.43
C GLU A 860 104.72 32.47 17.92
N LEU A 861 105.51 31.58 18.56
CA LEU A 861 106.27 30.36 18.18
C LEU A 861 106.87 29.66 19.46
N GLN A 862 106.48 28.41 19.76
CA GLN A 862 107.08 27.45 20.75
C GLN A 862 107.12 27.82 22.27
N PRO A 863 107.51 26.91 23.22
CA PRO A 863 107.84 25.47 23.14
C PRO A 863 107.12 24.50 24.15
N SER A 864 107.36 23.19 23.94
CA SER A 864 107.53 22.01 24.85
C SER A 864 107.36 22.11 26.40
N VAL A 865 107.08 21.08 27.25
CA VAL A 865 106.81 19.61 27.15
C VAL A 865 106.56 19.02 28.58
N ARG A 866 105.67 18.00 28.74
CA ARG A 866 105.57 16.99 29.86
C ARG A 866 105.39 17.46 31.34
N MET A 867 105.00 16.62 32.32
CA MET A 867 104.03 15.47 32.45
C MET A 867 103.84 15.13 33.96
N GLU A 868 103.15 14.02 34.27
CA GLU A 868 102.93 13.37 35.60
C GLU A 868 101.77 13.98 36.44
N ILE A 869 100.66 13.31 36.81
CA ILE A 869 100.32 11.92 37.27
C ILE A 869 100.43 11.74 38.81
N GLN A 870 99.28 11.63 39.50
CA GLN A 870 98.87 10.61 40.52
C GLN A 870 97.65 11.12 41.34
N LEU A 871 96.46 10.55 41.16
CA LEU A 871 95.79 9.50 41.98
C LEU A 871 95.19 9.95 43.33
N GLU A 872 93.97 9.47 43.59
CA GLU A 872 93.07 9.84 44.69
C GLU A 872 92.38 8.57 45.27
N PRO A 873 91.99 8.52 46.58
CA PRO A 873 91.29 7.36 47.15
C PRO A 873 89.87 7.62 47.69
N LEU A 874 88.91 6.88 47.11
CA LEU A 874 87.89 6.02 47.77
C LEU A 874 86.92 6.53 48.88
N ASN A 875 85.63 6.15 48.67
CA ASN A 875 84.58 5.81 49.66
C ASN A 875 83.88 6.97 50.41
N ARG A 876 82.58 6.88 50.83
CA ARG A 876 81.66 5.73 50.97
C ARG A 876 80.15 6.13 51.06
N ILE A 877 79.27 5.31 50.46
CA ILE A 877 77.96 4.80 50.99
C ILE A 877 76.75 5.74 51.31
N LYS A 878 75.63 5.50 50.56
CA LYS A 878 74.19 5.33 50.95
C LYS A 878 73.44 6.47 51.72
N LEU A 879 72.10 6.56 51.78
CA LEU A 879 70.98 5.58 51.69
C LEU A 879 69.64 6.26 51.29
N HIS A 880 68.60 5.43 50.95
CA HIS A 880 67.12 5.60 50.91
C HIS A 880 66.41 6.92 51.34
N SER A 881 65.14 7.21 50.96
CA SER A 881 64.13 6.55 50.09
C SER A 881 62.96 7.51 49.80
N GLU A 882 62.19 7.20 48.74
CA GLU A 882 60.71 7.33 48.60
C GLU A 882 59.94 8.40 49.42
N PHE A 883 59.12 9.21 48.73
CA PHE A 883 57.66 9.01 48.72
C PHE A 883 56.98 9.80 47.59
N LEU A 884 56.02 9.16 46.91
CA LEU A 884 55.02 9.67 45.94
C LEU A 884 55.51 10.40 44.67
#